data_AF-M5BN85-F1
#
_entry.id   AF-M5BN85-F1
#
_cell.length_a   1.000
_cell.length_b   1.000
_cell.length_c   1.000
_cell.angle_alpha   90.00
_cell.angle_beta   90.00
_cell.angle_gamma   90.00
#
_symmetry.space_group_name_H-M   'P 1'
#
loop_
_entity.id
_entity.type
_entity.pdbx_description
1 polymer ?
#
loop_
_entity_poly.entity_id
_entity_poly.type
_entity_poly.pdbx_seq_one_letter_code
_entity_poly.pdbx_strand_id
1 'polypeptide(L)'
;MTELLKRTFAARKAEGTAAFVTFVTGGYPTKDATVDIMLAMEAGGTDVIELGMPFSDPIADGPAIQDSNTIALNNNVGYEDCLQYVRDARAKGLKAPVLLMGYYNPIIAYGEEKAVKDAHEAGANGFIMVDLPPEEAIKFREICAKEDISYVPLIAPSTSLARIKFLASIADTFIYVVSKMGTTGSSANVAINTSLPSIISRIREYTPVPLAVGFGVATRAQFETVSDAGADGVVVGSRLVSVIRDAGSNAPEAVRAYCAELTAQGQPRQVQAQRPASAVSPALPVPESNPLAGDSLKVTEPTVLPARFGAFGGQYVPEALVDCLVELEQAHKAALADPEFWKEFEGFYGYMNRPSKLYFAERLTEATGGARIWFKREDLNHTGSHKINNAIGQILLARRIGKKRIIAETGAGQHGVATATVCARFGMECVVYMGAEDVRRQALNVFRMRMLGATVVPVHSGSKTLKDAINDAMRDWVTNLSTTHYLVGSAIGPHPFPTIVRDFQRIIGREIKSQMAEIKGKLPDAVVACVGGGSNAIGTFYDFINEPGVRLVGVEAGGEGVDTKHHSATLSLGVPGVLHGVRTYLLQSASGQITETHSISAGLDYPGVGPEHAWLKDSGRAEYIVATDEEALRGFRMCTQLEGIIPALESSHAIWGTVQIAKTLPKDHDVVMCLSGRGDKDVEQISELLPGKWAEKLDWHIALANINTRISYFPTAIVFPNTAEDVQKYVKCGAANGVATVGRSGGHSYASYGVGGKDGALVIDLSRMKALSVDDSGSAKIQTGNRLGEIAEKLWDNGQRALPHGVCPYVGSGGHTAFGGFGPFSRVAGLLHDHVTSAEIVLANGTLTTASATQNQDLFWALRGAGASYGIVTEWTFSTLPAPPTVISYRVDYNTVVLTVQQAKELLKSWQKIALSAPDSLSVICSIGRALPIGGPDLYLDFRGTYYGTKAEFDLLSANWSSIYSPGNFTHKVNNWYDGLVALSGPLSTSEPEASINFFAKSIFTKSAVTTSQWDRLFDFIGKEGFDVDVDWFIEFDRYGGGVSKQAPDFTSFAHRDAVISFQFFAGITPDPFPADGVPFLNKLAAVVDPKPKAAYANYVDPTLTPAQWKSQYFGRHYPRLVSIKRAVDPKNVFRFPQSIGLSL
;
A
#
# COMPACT_ATOMS: atom_id res chain seq x y z
N MET A 1 27.67 -34.64 -21.94
CA MET A 1 28.07 -33.60 -20.98
C MET A 1 28.14 -34.11 -19.54
N THR A 2 27.33 -35.10 -19.17
CA THR A 2 27.27 -35.74 -17.83
C THR A 2 28.62 -36.27 -17.33
N GLU A 3 29.40 -36.87 -18.23
CA GLU A 3 30.70 -37.48 -17.90
C GLU A 3 31.74 -36.45 -17.41
N LEU A 4 31.65 -35.20 -17.86
CA LEU A 4 32.56 -34.14 -17.39
C LEU A 4 32.36 -33.85 -15.89
N LEU A 5 31.11 -33.80 -15.42
CA LEU A 5 30.80 -33.63 -13.99
C LEU A 5 31.38 -34.78 -13.16
N LYS A 6 31.20 -36.03 -13.61
CA LYS A 6 31.74 -37.22 -12.92
C LYS A 6 33.26 -37.15 -12.79
N ARG A 7 33.95 -36.76 -13.86
CA ARG A 7 35.42 -36.61 -13.88
C ARG A 7 35.88 -35.49 -12.96
N THR A 8 35.18 -34.37 -12.90
CA THR A 8 35.51 -33.26 -11.99
C THR A 8 35.52 -33.70 -10.53
N PHE A 9 34.45 -34.35 -10.06
CA PHE A 9 34.41 -34.86 -8.68
C PHE A 9 35.45 -35.97 -8.43
N ALA A 10 35.66 -36.87 -9.39
CA ALA A 10 36.66 -37.92 -9.27
C ALA A 10 38.10 -37.37 -9.17
N ALA A 11 38.43 -36.33 -9.94
CA ALA A 11 39.74 -35.67 -9.90
C ALA A 11 40.00 -35.01 -8.55
N ARG A 12 39.02 -34.25 -8.01
CA ARG A 12 39.14 -33.59 -6.70
C ARG A 12 39.29 -34.59 -5.58
N LYS A 13 38.52 -35.69 -5.63
CA LYS A 13 38.64 -36.82 -4.70
C LYS A 13 40.03 -37.47 -4.74
N ALA A 14 40.62 -37.65 -5.92
CA ALA A 14 41.99 -38.17 -6.07
C ALA A 14 43.05 -37.23 -5.49
N GLU A 15 42.79 -35.92 -5.49
CA GLU A 15 43.63 -34.91 -4.85
C GLU A 15 43.38 -34.75 -3.33
N GLY A 16 42.40 -35.48 -2.76
CA GLY A 16 42.05 -35.40 -1.34
C GLY A 16 41.28 -34.14 -0.96
N THR A 17 40.67 -33.44 -1.93
CA THR A 17 39.96 -32.18 -1.74
C THR A 17 38.50 -32.28 -2.17
N ALA A 18 37.62 -31.50 -1.57
CA ALA A 18 36.24 -31.35 -2.06
C ALA A 18 36.21 -30.46 -3.31
N ALA A 19 35.33 -30.75 -4.26
CA ALA A 19 35.09 -29.91 -5.43
C ALA A 19 34.47 -28.57 -5.03
N PHE A 20 34.94 -27.47 -5.61
CA PHE A 20 34.38 -26.15 -5.35
C PHE A 20 33.28 -25.80 -6.35
N VAL A 21 32.04 -25.65 -5.87
CA VAL A 21 30.88 -25.28 -6.68
C VAL A 21 30.49 -23.83 -6.37
N THR A 22 30.34 -23.00 -7.41
CA THR A 22 29.99 -21.57 -7.25
C THR A 22 28.73 -21.21 -7.99
N PHE A 23 27.97 -20.25 -7.47
CA PHE A 23 26.73 -19.77 -8.11
C PHE A 23 26.81 -18.30 -8.56
N VAL A 24 26.22 -18.00 -9.73
CA VAL A 24 25.95 -16.65 -10.23
C VAL A 24 24.59 -16.58 -10.93
N THR A 25 23.79 -15.55 -10.67
CA THR A 25 22.57 -15.29 -11.44
C THR A 25 22.93 -14.72 -12.82
N GLY A 26 22.45 -15.32 -13.90
CA GLY A 26 22.66 -14.80 -15.25
C GLY A 26 22.07 -13.39 -15.39
N GLY A 27 22.80 -12.46 -15.99
CA GLY A 27 22.39 -11.07 -16.13
C GLY A 27 22.73 -10.16 -14.95
N TYR A 28 23.39 -10.68 -13.90
CA TYR A 28 23.76 -9.93 -12.70
C TYR A 28 25.29 -9.69 -12.63
N PRO A 29 25.76 -8.46 -12.31
CA PRO A 29 24.98 -7.24 -12.05
C PRO A 29 24.47 -6.57 -13.34
N THR A 30 25.07 -6.91 -14.48
CA THR A 30 24.66 -6.46 -15.82
C THR A 30 24.70 -7.65 -16.79
N LYS A 31 24.05 -7.51 -17.96
CA LYS A 31 24.08 -8.54 -19.00
C LYS A 31 25.50 -8.92 -19.43
N ASP A 32 26.34 -7.92 -19.66
CA ASP A 32 27.65 -8.13 -20.27
C ASP A 32 28.67 -8.75 -19.29
N ALA A 33 28.45 -8.60 -17.99
CA ALA A 33 29.39 -9.06 -16.97
C ALA A 33 29.33 -10.58 -16.70
N THR A 34 28.22 -11.25 -17.03
CA THR A 34 28.00 -12.67 -16.63
C THR A 34 29.10 -13.60 -17.14
N VAL A 35 29.44 -13.49 -18.43
CA VAL A 35 30.47 -14.35 -19.05
C VAL A 35 31.84 -14.14 -18.40
N ASP A 36 32.22 -12.88 -18.17
CA ASP A 36 33.52 -12.57 -17.58
C ASP A 36 33.59 -12.97 -16.10
N ILE A 37 32.46 -12.90 -15.37
CA ILE A 37 32.33 -13.45 -14.01
C ILE A 37 32.50 -14.97 -14.01
N MET A 38 31.88 -15.70 -14.94
CA MET A 38 32.04 -17.16 -15.03
C MET A 38 33.49 -17.57 -15.30
N LEU A 39 34.18 -16.84 -16.18
CA LEU A 39 35.62 -17.06 -16.45
C LEU A 39 36.48 -16.71 -15.23
N ALA A 40 36.13 -15.65 -14.49
CA ALA A 40 36.81 -15.27 -13.26
C ALA A 40 36.65 -16.32 -12.15
N MET A 41 35.46 -16.94 -12.03
CA MET A 41 35.21 -18.06 -11.11
C MET A 41 36.15 -19.23 -11.42
N GLU A 42 36.21 -19.69 -12.67
CA GLU A 42 37.13 -20.75 -13.10
C GLU A 42 38.59 -20.37 -12.82
N ALA A 43 38.99 -19.14 -13.16
CA ALA A 43 40.35 -18.66 -12.93
C ALA A 43 40.75 -18.59 -11.44
N GLY A 44 39.76 -18.42 -10.55
CA GLY A 44 39.90 -18.47 -9.09
C GLY A 44 39.82 -19.87 -8.48
N GLY A 45 39.71 -20.92 -9.29
CA GLY A 45 39.72 -22.31 -8.84
C GLY A 45 38.35 -22.96 -8.65
N THR A 46 37.28 -22.38 -9.19
CA THR A 46 35.97 -23.07 -9.27
C THR A 46 36.06 -24.33 -10.12
N ASP A 47 35.49 -25.42 -9.62
CA ASP A 47 35.39 -26.70 -10.32
C ASP A 47 34.06 -26.89 -11.07
N VAL A 48 32.95 -26.33 -10.55
CA VAL A 48 31.61 -26.40 -11.16
C VAL A 48 30.91 -25.05 -10.98
N ILE A 49 30.25 -24.54 -12.02
CA ILE A 49 29.51 -23.27 -11.98
C ILE A 49 28.01 -23.56 -12.07
N GLU A 50 27.24 -23.05 -11.12
CA GLU A 50 25.78 -22.95 -11.16
C GLU A 50 25.41 -21.59 -11.76
N LEU A 51 24.86 -21.61 -12.98
CA LEU A 51 24.28 -20.44 -13.61
C LEU A 51 22.79 -20.37 -13.26
N GLY A 52 22.47 -19.45 -12.35
CA GLY A 52 21.11 -19.17 -11.91
C GLY A 52 20.27 -18.56 -13.03
N MET A 53 19.19 -19.24 -13.39
CA MET A 53 18.18 -18.77 -14.33
C MET A 53 17.22 -17.85 -13.57
N PRO A 54 17.15 -16.55 -13.92
CA PRO A 54 16.34 -15.61 -13.17
C PRO A 54 14.84 -15.97 -13.27
N PHE A 55 14.17 -15.95 -12.12
CA PHE A 55 12.74 -16.21 -12.00
C PHE A 55 12.08 -15.16 -11.12
N SER A 56 10.89 -14.71 -11.52
CA SER A 56 10.14 -13.63 -10.87
C SER A 56 9.47 -14.03 -9.55
N ASP A 57 9.42 -15.33 -9.26
CA ASP A 57 8.72 -15.85 -8.07
C ASP A 57 9.45 -17.00 -7.37
N PRO A 58 10.72 -16.79 -6.94
CA PRO A 58 11.53 -17.86 -6.38
C PRO A 58 11.13 -18.13 -4.92
N ILE A 59 10.62 -19.32 -4.60
CA ILE A 59 10.14 -19.67 -3.23
C ILE A 59 11.23 -20.15 -2.25
N ALA A 60 12.39 -20.60 -2.75
CA ALA A 60 13.49 -21.13 -1.93
C ALA A 60 14.65 -20.14 -1.71
N ASP A 61 14.78 -19.16 -2.60
CA ASP A 61 15.93 -18.27 -2.64
C ASP A 61 15.97 -17.34 -1.43
N GLY A 62 17.15 -17.06 -0.89
CA GLY A 62 17.34 -16.04 0.14
C GLY A 62 17.38 -14.64 -0.46
N PRO A 63 17.34 -13.57 0.37
CA PRO A 63 17.22 -12.19 -0.09
C PRO A 63 18.27 -11.78 -1.13
N ALA A 64 19.53 -12.17 -0.94
CA ALA A 64 20.61 -11.83 -1.87
C ALA A 64 20.38 -12.36 -3.30
N ILE A 65 19.86 -13.58 -3.44
CA ILE A 65 19.59 -14.19 -4.75
C ILE A 65 18.29 -13.63 -5.35
N GLN A 66 17.30 -13.30 -4.52
CA GLN A 66 16.09 -12.60 -4.99
C GLN A 66 16.40 -11.23 -5.57
N ASP A 67 17.29 -10.48 -4.91
CA ASP A 67 17.74 -9.17 -5.40
C ASP A 67 18.48 -9.32 -6.73
N SER A 68 19.35 -10.33 -6.88
CA SER A 68 20.04 -10.58 -8.15
C SER A 68 19.09 -11.05 -9.25
N ASN A 69 18.09 -11.88 -8.95
CA ASN A 69 17.03 -12.25 -9.89
C ASN A 69 16.24 -11.02 -10.35
N THR A 70 15.86 -10.13 -9.42
CA THR A 70 15.12 -8.90 -9.74
C THR A 70 15.93 -8.00 -10.68
N ILE A 71 17.22 -7.83 -10.41
CA ILE A 71 18.11 -7.03 -11.27
C ILE A 71 18.28 -7.69 -12.64
N ALA A 72 18.46 -9.01 -12.70
CA ALA A 72 18.55 -9.75 -13.96
C ALA A 72 17.27 -9.65 -14.81
N LEU A 73 16.09 -9.76 -14.18
CA LEU A 73 14.81 -9.60 -14.86
C LEU A 73 14.59 -8.16 -15.35
N ASN A 74 15.00 -7.15 -14.58
CA ASN A 74 14.98 -5.75 -15.02
C ASN A 74 15.94 -5.49 -16.19
N ASN A 75 17.02 -6.27 -16.27
CA ASN A 75 17.89 -6.29 -17.44
C ASN A 75 17.23 -7.00 -18.63
N ASN A 76 16.03 -7.60 -18.52
CA ASN A 76 15.38 -8.45 -19.52
C ASN A 76 16.23 -9.69 -19.86
N VAL A 77 16.67 -10.42 -18.83
CA VAL A 77 17.35 -11.71 -18.98
C VAL A 77 16.38 -12.84 -18.67
N GLY A 78 16.27 -13.79 -19.59
CA GLY A 78 15.51 -15.02 -19.43
C GLY A 78 16.34 -16.28 -19.70
N TYR A 79 15.64 -17.41 -19.86
CA TYR A 79 16.28 -18.71 -20.11
C TYR A 79 17.16 -18.71 -21.37
N GLU A 80 16.70 -18.09 -22.46
CA GLU A 80 17.44 -18.02 -23.72
C GLU A 80 18.76 -17.25 -23.58
N ASP A 81 18.76 -16.14 -22.84
CA ASP A 81 19.99 -15.38 -22.53
C ASP A 81 20.97 -16.23 -21.72
N CYS A 82 20.48 -17.02 -20.74
CA CYS A 82 21.33 -17.95 -19.99
C CYS A 82 22.01 -18.96 -20.91
N LEU A 83 21.30 -19.52 -21.90
CA LEU A 83 21.90 -20.39 -22.91
C LEU A 83 22.97 -19.66 -23.72
N GLN A 84 22.72 -18.40 -24.07
CA GLN A 84 23.70 -17.59 -24.79
C GLN A 84 24.95 -17.31 -23.96
N TYR A 85 24.82 -17.02 -22.66
CA TYR A 85 25.97 -16.87 -21.76
C TYR A 85 26.82 -18.13 -21.69
N VAL A 86 26.21 -19.31 -21.68
CA VAL A 86 26.97 -20.57 -21.73
C VAL A 86 27.73 -20.69 -23.05
N ARG A 87 27.09 -20.44 -24.20
CA ARG A 87 27.75 -20.47 -25.51
C ARG A 87 28.95 -19.53 -25.57
N ASP A 88 28.76 -18.30 -25.11
CA ASP A 88 29.79 -17.25 -25.15
C ASP A 88 30.94 -17.58 -24.20
N ALA A 89 30.65 -18.08 -22.99
CA ALA A 89 31.68 -18.52 -22.05
C ALA A 89 32.49 -19.71 -22.59
N ARG A 90 31.83 -20.68 -23.23
CA ARG A 90 32.50 -21.80 -23.91
C ARG A 90 33.39 -21.30 -25.05
N ALA A 91 32.91 -20.36 -25.87
CA ALA A 91 33.69 -19.75 -26.95
C ALA A 91 34.92 -18.99 -26.44
N LYS A 92 34.84 -18.37 -25.25
CA LYS A 92 35.97 -17.73 -24.56
C LYS A 92 36.86 -18.71 -23.77
N GLY A 93 36.58 -20.01 -23.81
CA GLY A 93 37.46 -21.06 -23.29
C GLY A 93 37.12 -21.61 -21.91
N LEU A 94 35.93 -21.32 -21.36
CA LEU A 94 35.46 -21.89 -20.09
C LEU A 94 35.39 -23.43 -20.17
N LYS A 95 36.11 -24.13 -19.28
CA LYS A 95 36.18 -25.61 -19.23
C LYS A 95 35.36 -26.20 -18.09
N ALA A 96 35.14 -25.45 -17.01
CA ALA A 96 34.37 -25.88 -15.86
C ALA A 96 32.94 -26.29 -16.30
N PRO A 97 32.42 -27.43 -15.81
CA PRO A 97 31.01 -27.77 -15.96
C PRO A 97 30.08 -26.63 -15.55
N VAL A 98 29.01 -26.42 -16.31
CA VAL A 98 27.97 -25.43 -16.00
C VAL A 98 26.64 -26.13 -15.76
N LEU A 99 26.02 -25.90 -14.61
CA LEU A 99 24.69 -26.36 -14.26
C LEU A 99 23.71 -25.19 -14.37
N LEU A 100 22.58 -25.40 -15.05
CA LEU A 100 21.48 -24.44 -15.08
C LEU A 100 20.61 -24.66 -13.85
N MET A 101 20.62 -23.69 -12.93
CA MET A 101 19.89 -23.78 -11.67
C MET A 101 18.69 -22.82 -11.68
N GLY A 102 17.51 -23.27 -11.30
CA GLY A 102 16.32 -22.41 -11.25
C GLY A 102 15.04 -23.15 -10.90
N TYR A 103 13.92 -22.57 -11.30
CA TYR A 103 12.56 -23.07 -11.02
C TYR A 103 11.95 -23.72 -12.27
N TYR A 104 10.99 -24.62 -12.07
CA TYR A 104 10.47 -25.45 -13.14
C TYR A 104 9.57 -24.70 -14.13
N ASN A 105 8.90 -23.62 -13.69
CA ASN A 105 7.93 -22.91 -14.52
C ASN A 105 8.50 -22.32 -15.82
N PRO A 106 9.66 -21.61 -15.83
CA PRO A 106 10.32 -21.20 -17.08
C PRO A 106 10.63 -22.35 -18.04
N ILE A 107 10.95 -23.54 -17.52
CA ILE A 107 11.23 -24.73 -18.34
C ILE A 107 9.95 -25.28 -18.97
N ILE A 108 8.83 -25.30 -18.23
CA ILE A 108 7.52 -25.66 -18.79
C ILE A 108 7.12 -24.68 -19.90
N ALA A 109 7.28 -23.37 -19.68
CA ALA A 109 6.91 -22.35 -20.64
C ALA A 109 7.74 -22.43 -21.94
N TYR A 110 9.02 -22.75 -21.83
CA TYR A 110 9.91 -22.96 -22.98
C TYR A 110 9.66 -24.29 -23.71
N GLY A 111 9.12 -25.28 -23.00
CA GLY A 111 8.95 -26.66 -23.44
C GLY A 111 10.11 -27.55 -22.95
N GLU A 112 9.79 -28.55 -22.14
CA GLU A 112 10.77 -29.39 -21.41
C GLU A 112 11.82 -30.03 -22.34
N GLU A 113 11.38 -30.70 -23.42
CA GLU A 113 12.29 -31.37 -24.37
C GLU A 113 13.17 -30.38 -25.12
N LYS A 114 12.59 -29.26 -25.56
CA LYS A 114 13.32 -28.19 -26.26
C LYS A 114 14.34 -27.52 -25.34
N ALA A 115 13.98 -27.26 -24.08
CA ALA A 115 14.86 -26.66 -23.09
C ALA A 115 16.12 -27.51 -22.87
N VAL A 116 15.92 -28.81 -22.60
CA VAL A 116 17.04 -29.74 -22.37
C VAL A 116 17.93 -29.83 -23.61
N LYS A 117 17.34 -29.99 -24.80
CA LYS A 117 18.12 -30.06 -26.04
C LYS A 117 18.95 -28.78 -26.29
N ASP A 118 18.32 -27.62 -26.19
CA ASP A 118 19.00 -26.34 -26.42
C ASP A 118 20.09 -26.07 -25.38
N ALA A 119 19.90 -26.54 -24.14
CA ALA A 119 20.93 -26.50 -23.09
C ALA A 119 22.14 -27.39 -23.42
N HIS A 120 21.91 -28.57 -24.02
CA HIS A 120 22.99 -29.46 -24.44
C HIS A 120 23.82 -28.79 -25.53
N GLU A 121 23.13 -28.27 -26.55
CA GLU A 121 23.74 -27.56 -27.68
C GLU A 121 24.49 -26.30 -27.22
N ALA A 122 24.01 -25.61 -26.17
CA ALA A 122 24.70 -24.47 -25.58
C ALA A 122 25.98 -24.84 -24.82
N GLY A 123 26.15 -26.11 -24.41
CA GLY A 123 27.30 -26.59 -23.64
C GLY A 123 27.08 -26.66 -22.13
N ALA A 124 25.83 -26.68 -21.66
CA ALA A 124 25.48 -26.92 -20.27
C ALA A 124 25.61 -28.42 -19.92
N ASN A 125 25.86 -28.72 -18.65
CA ASN A 125 26.16 -30.07 -18.16
C ASN A 125 25.04 -30.69 -17.32
N GLY A 126 24.10 -29.87 -16.85
CA GLY A 126 23.02 -30.37 -16.01
C GLY A 126 22.03 -29.30 -15.58
N PHE A 127 20.97 -29.75 -14.93
CA PHE A 127 19.95 -28.93 -14.32
C PHE A 127 19.84 -29.19 -12.81
N ILE A 128 19.61 -28.13 -12.05
CA ILE A 128 19.12 -28.16 -10.67
C ILE A 128 17.76 -27.44 -10.67
N MET A 129 16.66 -28.19 -10.59
CA MET A 129 15.30 -27.63 -10.48
C MET A 129 14.87 -27.62 -9.02
N VAL A 130 14.77 -26.44 -8.43
CA VAL A 130 14.66 -26.26 -6.98
C VAL A 130 13.31 -26.69 -6.42
N ASP A 131 12.26 -26.61 -7.24
CA ASP A 131 10.85 -26.84 -6.89
C ASP A 131 10.23 -28.05 -7.59
N LEU A 132 11.04 -28.87 -8.29
CA LEU A 132 10.55 -30.06 -9.00
C LEU A 132 10.53 -31.28 -8.06
N PRO A 133 9.35 -31.78 -7.66
CA PRO A 133 9.28 -32.93 -6.77
C PRO A 133 9.78 -34.19 -7.49
N PRO A 134 10.43 -35.12 -6.77
CA PRO A 134 10.98 -36.37 -7.30
C PRO A 134 9.96 -37.22 -8.08
N GLU A 135 8.70 -37.20 -7.66
CA GLU A 135 7.58 -37.87 -8.34
C GLU A 135 7.38 -37.38 -9.77
N GLU A 136 7.54 -36.07 -9.98
CA GLU A 136 7.45 -35.42 -11.30
C GLU A 136 8.80 -35.44 -12.04
N ALA A 137 9.89 -35.47 -11.28
CA ALA A 137 11.24 -35.41 -11.79
C ALA A 137 11.63 -36.62 -12.64
N ILE A 138 10.96 -37.77 -12.52
CA ILE A 138 11.25 -38.96 -13.35
C ILE A 138 11.16 -38.60 -14.83
N LYS A 139 10.05 -37.99 -15.25
CA LYS A 139 9.83 -37.60 -16.64
C LYS A 139 10.91 -36.61 -17.11
N PHE A 140 11.17 -35.57 -16.32
CA PHE A 140 12.17 -34.57 -16.66
C PHE A 140 13.59 -35.15 -16.72
N ARG A 141 13.94 -36.02 -15.78
CA ARG A 141 15.23 -36.72 -15.75
C ARG A 141 15.40 -37.64 -16.95
N GLU A 142 14.35 -38.32 -17.41
CA GLU A 142 14.40 -39.11 -18.64
C GLU A 142 14.68 -38.25 -19.88
N ILE A 143 14.12 -37.03 -19.94
CA ILE A 143 14.42 -36.07 -20.99
C ILE A 143 15.90 -35.66 -20.91
N CYS A 144 16.40 -35.30 -19.72
CA CYS A 144 17.82 -34.97 -19.48
C CYS A 144 18.76 -36.10 -19.90
N ALA A 145 18.44 -37.34 -19.52
CA ALA A 145 19.26 -38.51 -19.82
C ALA A 145 19.35 -38.81 -21.34
N LYS A 146 18.28 -38.57 -22.10
CA LYS A 146 18.28 -38.75 -23.57
C LYS A 146 19.25 -37.81 -24.28
N GLU A 147 19.44 -36.61 -23.74
CA GLU A 147 20.32 -35.57 -24.31
C GLU A 147 21.70 -35.52 -23.61
N ASP A 148 22.10 -36.54 -22.83
CA ASP A 148 23.37 -36.58 -22.09
C ASP A 148 23.63 -35.32 -21.23
N ILE A 149 22.57 -34.88 -20.54
CA ILE A 149 22.55 -33.83 -19.52
C ILE A 149 22.21 -34.45 -18.16
N SER A 150 22.88 -33.99 -17.10
CA SER A 150 22.58 -34.46 -15.74
C SER A 150 21.35 -33.76 -15.16
N TYR A 151 20.46 -34.51 -14.52
CA TYR A 151 19.56 -33.95 -13.52
C TYR A 151 20.17 -34.16 -12.13
N VAL A 152 20.27 -33.09 -11.32
CA VAL A 152 20.87 -33.15 -9.98
C VAL A 152 19.75 -33.05 -8.94
N PRO A 153 19.42 -34.15 -8.24
CA PRO A 153 18.41 -34.14 -7.18
C PRO A 153 18.92 -33.44 -5.91
N LEU A 154 17.98 -32.87 -5.15
CA LEU A 154 18.23 -32.23 -3.87
C LEU A 154 17.81 -33.12 -2.70
N ILE A 155 18.59 -33.17 -1.63
CA ILE A 155 18.24 -33.77 -0.34
C ILE A 155 18.35 -32.72 0.76
N ALA A 156 17.34 -32.64 1.63
CA ALA A 156 17.32 -31.77 2.79
C ALA A 156 17.52 -32.56 4.10
N PRO A 157 17.84 -31.90 5.24
CA PRO A 157 17.95 -32.57 6.53
C PRO A 157 16.66 -33.27 6.93
N SER A 158 15.52 -32.67 6.59
CA SER A 158 14.17 -33.21 6.81
C SER A 158 13.83 -34.40 5.92
N THR A 159 14.53 -34.67 4.81
CA THR A 159 14.15 -35.75 3.88
C THR A 159 14.13 -37.12 4.57
N SER A 160 12.97 -37.79 4.48
CA SER A 160 12.77 -39.14 5.03
C SER A 160 13.66 -40.21 4.37
N LEU A 161 13.90 -41.31 5.09
CA LEU A 161 14.77 -42.40 4.62
C LEU A 161 14.30 -43.04 3.29
N ALA A 162 13.00 -43.26 3.14
CA ALA A 162 12.43 -43.83 1.92
C ALA A 162 12.70 -42.93 0.71
N ARG A 163 12.58 -41.62 0.93
CA ARG A 163 12.81 -40.59 -0.10
C ARG A 163 14.28 -40.39 -0.42
N ILE A 164 15.19 -40.51 0.57
CA ILE A 164 16.65 -40.57 0.32
C ILE A 164 16.99 -41.71 -0.65
N LYS A 165 16.46 -42.91 -0.42
CA LYS A 165 16.69 -44.07 -1.30
C LYS A 165 16.22 -43.82 -2.73
N PHE A 166 15.05 -43.20 -2.88
CA PHE A 166 14.51 -42.85 -4.18
C PHE A 166 15.36 -41.79 -4.90
N LEU A 167 15.66 -40.68 -4.23
CA LEU A 167 16.48 -39.59 -4.76
C LEU A 167 17.89 -40.06 -5.14
N ALA A 168 18.48 -40.94 -4.32
CA ALA A 168 19.74 -41.60 -4.62
C ALA A 168 19.69 -42.47 -5.88
N SER A 169 18.56 -43.14 -6.15
CA SER A 169 18.40 -44.01 -7.31
C SER A 169 18.27 -43.26 -8.65
N ILE A 170 17.85 -41.99 -8.61
CA ILE A 170 17.69 -41.13 -9.80
C ILE A 170 18.85 -40.14 -9.98
N ALA A 171 19.84 -40.15 -9.09
CA ALA A 171 21.00 -39.25 -9.13
C ALA A 171 22.06 -39.76 -10.13
N ASP A 172 22.33 -38.99 -11.18
CA ASP A 172 23.24 -39.41 -12.26
C ASP A 172 24.70 -38.98 -12.06
N THR A 173 24.95 -37.87 -11.37
CA THR A 173 26.30 -37.28 -11.22
C THR A 173 26.69 -37.00 -9.78
N PHE A 174 25.93 -36.16 -9.09
CA PHE A 174 26.06 -35.88 -7.66
C PHE A 174 24.69 -35.57 -7.08
N ILE A 175 24.58 -35.57 -5.76
CA ILE A 175 23.39 -35.12 -5.03
C ILE A 175 23.70 -33.79 -4.36
N TYR A 176 22.81 -32.82 -4.52
CA TYR A 176 22.90 -31.56 -3.82
C TYR A 176 22.30 -31.71 -2.41
N VAL A 177 23.12 -31.55 -1.37
CA VAL A 177 22.69 -31.64 0.03
C VAL A 177 22.56 -30.25 0.62
N VAL A 178 21.35 -29.92 1.05
CA VAL A 178 21.05 -28.66 1.75
C VAL A 178 21.46 -28.83 3.22
N SER A 179 22.46 -28.07 3.70
CA SER A 179 23.05 -28.30 5.04
C SER A 179 22.26 -27.75 6.23
N LYS A 180 21.26 -26.89 5.99
CA LYS A 180 20.45 -26.23 7.03
C LYS A 180 18.99 -26.11 6.62
N MET A 181 18.07 -26.20 7.58
CA MET A 181 16.68 -25.76 7.39
C MET A 181 16.62 -24.23 7.24
N GLY A 182 16.11 -23.73 6.12
CA GLY A 182 15.99 -22.30 5.80
C GLY A 182 16.32 -21.94 4.35
N THR A 183 16.23 -20.65 3.99
CA THR A 183 16.61 -20.11 2.66
C THR A 183 18.11 -19.79 2.56
N THR A 184 18.62 -19.50 1.35
CA THR A 184 20.05 -19.26 1.09
C THR A 184 20.54 -17.92 1.70
N GLY A 185 21.06 -17.92 2.94
CA GLY A 185 21.57 -16.72 3.62
C GLY A 185 23.04 -16.83 4.06
N SER A 186 23.83 -15.79 3.81
CA SER A 186 25.21 -15.67 4.32
C SER A 186 25.22 -14.84 5.60
N SER A 187 25.45 -15.47 6.75
CA SER A 187 25.85 -14.75 7.96
C SER A 187 27.25 -15.21 8.33
N ALA A 188 28.24 -14.34 8.17
CA ALA A 188 29.64 -14.62 8.55
C ALA A 188 29.79 -15.04 10.03
N ASN A 189 28.79 -14.74 10.86
CA ASN A 189 28.75 -15.02 12.30
C ASN A 189 27.94 -16.28 12.68
N VAL A 190 27.50 -17.11 11.72
CA VAL A 190 26.70 -18.32 12.02
C VAL A 190 27.57 -19.58 11.92
N ALA A 191 27.54 -20.40 12.98
CA ALA A 191 28.23 -21.68 13.04
C ALA A 191 27.64 -22.68 12.04
N ILE A 192 28.50 -23.52 11.44
CA ILE A 192 28.08 -24.63 10.58
C ILE A 192 27.26 -25.63 11.39
N ASN A 193 26.25 -26.24 10.75
CA ASN A 193 25.37 -27.20 11.38
C ASN A 193 26.17 -28.39 11.96
N THR A 194 26.13 -28.57 13.27
CA THR A 194 26.85 -29.63 14.00
C THR A 194 26.36 -31.04 13.63
N SER A 195 25.17 -31.17 13.04
CA SER A 195 24.62 -32.44 12.55
C SER A 195 25.04 -32.79 11.11
N LEU A 196 25.81 -31.93 10.43
CA LEU A 196 26.18 -32.16 9.03
C LEU A 196 26.89 -33.52 8.79
N PRO A 197 27.85 -33.97 9.63
CA PRO A 197 28.49 -35.28 9.44
C PRO A 197 27.48 -36.45 9.49
N SER A 198 26.46 -36.38 10.36
CA SER A 198 25.47 -37.45 10.46
C SER A 198 24.52 -37.46 9.26
N ILE A 199 24.17 -36.30 8.71
CA ILE A 199 23.36 -36.19 7.47
C ILE A 199 24.12 -36.82 6.29
N ILE A 200 25.40 -36.46 6.12
CA ILE A 200 26.25 -37.01 5.06
C ILE A 200 26.37 -38.53 5.21
N SER A 201 26.68 -39.01 6.41
CA SER A 201 26.77 -40.45 6.70
C SER A 201 25.47 -41.18 6.36
N ARG A 202 24.32 -40.62 6.76
CA ARG A 202 22.99 -41.19 6.49
C ARG A 202 22.71 -41.34 5.00
N ILE A 203 23.06 -40.35 4.18
CA ILE A 203 22.85 -40.41 2.73
C ILE A 203 23.84 -41.41 2.10
N ARG A 204 25.10 -41.39 2.54
CA ARG A 204 26.18 -42.24 2.01
C ARG A 204 25.91 -43.74 2.13
N GLU A 205 25.15 -44.16 3.15
CA GLU A 205 24.71 -45.56 3.30
C GLU A 205 23.93 -46.08 2.09
N TYR A 206 23.28 -45.20 1.32
CA TYR A 206 22.39 -45.58 0.22
C TYR A 206 22.94 -45.22 -1.16
N THR A 207 24.07 -44.52 -1.24
CA THR A 207 24.63 -44.12 -2.53
C THR A 207 26.14 -43.88 -2.50
N PRO A 208 26.87 -44.39 -3.51
CA PRO A 208 28.27 -44.04 -3.74
C PRO A 208 28.43 -42.71 -4.49
N VAL A 209 27.33 -42.10 -4.95
CA VAL A 209 27.33 -40.85 -5.71
C VAL A 209 27.90 -39.70 -4.86
N PRO A 210 28.73 -38.81 -5.44
CA PRO A 210 29.24 -37.63 -4.75
C PRO A 210 28.14 -36.79 -4.10
N LEU A 211 28.43 -36.23 -2.92
CA LEU A 211 27.54 -35.32 -2.19
C LEU A 211 28.15 -33.92 -2.20
N ALA A 212 27.48 -32.99 -2.89
CA ALA A 212 27.84 -31.57 -2.86
C ALA A 212 26.99 -30.87 -1.81
N VAL A 213 27.62 -30.29 -0.79
CA VAL A 213 26.92 -29.67 0.33
C VAL A 213 26.90 -28.16 0.14
N GLY A 214 25.70 -27.59 0.12
CA GLY A 214 25.50 -26.14 0.07
C GLY A 214 24.90 -25.57 1.35
N PHE A 215 24.82 -24.24 1.38
CA PHE A 215 24.25 -23.36 2.42
C PHE A 215 25.18 -22.94 3.56
N GLY A 216 25.29 -21.62 3.77
CA GLY A 216 25.97 -21.01 4.92
C GLY A 216 27.50 -20.88 4.82
N VAL A 217 28.13 -21.33 3.73
CA VAL A 217 29.58 -21.20 3.52
C VAL A 217 29.91 -19.84 2.92
N ALA A 218 30.74 -19.06 3.63
CA ALA A 218 31.17 -17.73 3.25
C ALA A 218 32.68 -17.50 3.44
N THR A 219 33.36 -18.33 4.22
CA THR A 219 34.80 -18.22 4.51
C THR A 219 35.51 -19.54 4.26
N ARG A 220 36.83 -19.50 4.14
CA ARG A 220 37.64 -20.70 3.96
C ARG A 220 37.55 -21.68 5.12
N ALA A 221 37.55 -21.19 6.36
CA ALA A 221 37.38 -22.03 7.54
C ALA A 221 36.04 -22.81 7.50
N GLN A 222 34.99 -22.18 6.98
CA GLN A 222 33.71 -22.85 6.77
C GLN A 222 33.77 -23.89 5.64
N PHE A 223 34.44 -23.56 4.53
CA PHE A 223 34.68 -24.49 3.42
C PHE A 223 35.41 -25.75 3.90
N GLU A 224 36.50 -25.59 4.65
CA GLU A 224 37.28 -26.69 5.23
C GLU A 224 36.43 -27.52 6.19
N THR A 225 35.63 -26.88 7.06
CA THR A 225 34.72 -27.58 7.98
C THR A 225 33.69 -28.45 7.25
N VAL A 226 33.12 -27.97 6.13
CA VAL A 226 32.17 -28.76 5.33
C VAL A 226 32.87 -29.92 4.60
N SER A 227 34.06 -29.68 4.06
CA SER A 227 34.90 -30.71 3.44
C SER A 227 35.30 -31.79 4.45
N ASP A 228 35.69 -31.40 5.66
CA ASP A 228 36.10 -32.30 6.74
C ASP A 228 34.92 -33.10 7.31
N ALA A 229 33.69 -32.57 7.21
CA ALA A 229 32.46 -33.31 7.53
C ALA A 229 32.15 -34.47 6.56
N GLY A 230 32.90 -34.60 5.45
CA GLY A 230 32.78 -35.70 4.49
C GLY A 230 32.05 -35.35 3.19
N ALA A 231 31.92 -34.06 2.87
CA ALA A 231 31.38 -33.61 1.59
C ALA A 231 32.38 -33.88 0.45
N ASP A 232 31.88 -34.30 -0.72
CA ASP A 232 32.71 -34.41 -1.94
C ASP A 232 32.77 -33.11 -2.73
N GLY A 233 31.83 -32.20 -2.49
CA GLY A 233 31.84 -30.83 -3.00
C GLY A 233 31.25 -29.85 -2.00
N VAL A 234 31.66 -28.58 -2.10
CA VAL A 234 31.19 -27.48 -1.26
C VAL A 234 30.64 -26.38 -2.16
N VAL A 235 29.39 -25.99 -1.92
CA VAL A 235 28.68 -24.99 -2.72
C VAL A 235 28.67 -23.64 -2.02
N VAL A 236 29.09 -22.59 -2.73
CA VAL A 236 29.07 -21.19 -2.28
C VAL A 236 28.26 -20.34 -3.25
N GLY A 237 27.11 -19.82 -2.79
CA GLY A 237 26.23 -18.99 -3.61
C GLY A 237 25.99 -17.58 -3.09
N SER A 238 25.13 -17.40 -2.08
CA SER A 238 24.70 -16.07 -1.59
C SER A 238 25.86 -15.11 -1.26
N ARG A 239 26.99 -15.63 -0.77
CA ARG A 239 28.17 -14.81 -0.48
C ARG A 239 28.83 -14.29 -1.77
N LEU A 240 28.91 -15.10 -2.82
CA LEU A 240 29.43 -14.67 -4.12
C LEU A 240 28.56 -13.60 -4.75
N VAL A 241 27.23 -13.73 -4.66
CA VAL A 241 26.29 -12.68 -5.10
C VAL A 241 26.55 -11.37 -4.35
N SER A 242 26.83 -11.44 -3.05
CA SER A 242 27.20 -10.25 -2.25
C SER A 242 28.55 -9.66 -2.67
N VAL A 243 29.56 -10.49 -2.97
CA VAL A 243 30.87 -10.04 -3.47
C VAL A 243 30.72 -9.31 -4.81
N ILE A 244 29.91 -9.86 -5.73
CA ILE A 244 29.59 -9.23 -7.01
C ILE A 244 28.94 -7.86 -6.81
N ARG A 245 27.93 -7.79 -5.93
CA ARG A 245 27.24 -6.54 -5.58
C ARG A 245 28.21 -5.47 -5.09
N ASP A 246 29.03 -5.82 -4.11
CA ASP A 246 29.88 -4.87 -3.41
C ASP A 246 31.03 -4.36 -4.31
N ALA A 247 31.42 -5.13 -5.33
CA ALA A 247 32.48 -4.79 -6.28
C ALA A 247 32.04 -3.94 -7.49
N GLY A 248 30.74 -3.92 -7.82
CA GLY A 248 30.20 -3.15 -8.94
C GLY A 248 30.86 -3.53 -10.28
N SER A 249 31.46 -2.54 -10.97
CA SER A 249 32.11 -2.77 -12.27
C SER A 249 33.37 -3.65 -12.21
N ASN A 250 33.97 -3.81 -11.02
CA ASN A 250 35.16 -4.65 -10.80
C ASN A 250 34.79 -6.07 -10.33
N ALA A 251 33.56 -6.52 -10.62
CA ALA A 251 33.05 -7.80 -10.16
C ALA A 251 33.92 -9.01 -10.59
N PRO A 252 34.39 -9.13 -11.85
CA PRO A 252 35.23 -10.28 -12.23
C PRO A 252 36.51 -10.41 -11.38
N GLU A 253 37.24 -9.31 -11.16
CA GLU A 253 38.46 -9.33 -10.35
C GLU A 253 38.19 -9.72 -8.89
N ALA A 254 37.12 -9.15 -8.30
CA ALA A 254 36.72 -9.46 -6.93
C ALA A 254 36.27 -10.91 -6.76
N VAL A 255 35.51 -11.44 -7.72
CA VAL A 255 35.07 -12.85 -7.74
C VAL A 255 36.28 -13.76 -7.85
N ARG A 256 37.22 -13.47 -8.76
CA ARG A 256 38.45 -14.26 -8.90
C ARG A 256 39.24 -14.30 -7.59
N ALA A 257 39.44 -13.15 -6.95
CA ALA A 257 40.20 -13.04 -5.71
C ALA A 257 39.52 -13.82 -4.57
N TYR A 258 38.20 -13.71 -4.44
CA TYR A 258 37.43 -14.42 -3.42
C TYR A 258 37.44 -15.94 -3.62
N CYS A 259 37.26 -16.41 -4.86
CA CYS A 259 37.37 -17.84 -5.19
C CYS A 259 38.77 -18.38 -4.90
N ALA A 260 39.82 -17.62 -5.24
CA ALA A 260 41.21 -18.00 -4.96
C ALA A 260 41.53 -18.06 -3.46
N GLU A 261 40.93 -17.18 -2.65
CA GLU A 261 41.03 -17.20 -1.19
C GLU A 261 40.46 -18.49 -0.60
N LEU A 262 39.25 -18.87 -1.03
CA LEU A 262 38.57 -20.09 -0.56
C LEU A 262 39.34 -21.36 -0.93
N THR A 263 39.91 -21.42 -2.13
CA THR A 263 40.61 -22.59 -2.66
C THR A 263 42.10 -22.64 -2.29
N ALA A 264 42.62 -21.65 -1.57
CA ALA A 264 44.04 -21.53 -1.23
C ALA A 264 44.98 -21.41 -2.44
N GLN A 265 44.49 -20.92 -3.57
CA GLN A 265 45.23 -20.94 -4.83
C GLN A 265 46.54 -20.13 -4.70
N GLY A 266 47.69 -20.81 -4.81
CA GLY A 266 49.02 -20.20 -4.70
C GLY A 266 49.70 -20.30 -3.31
N GLN A 267 49.08 -20.92 -2.31
CA GLN A 267 49.73 -21.24 -1.03
C GLN A 267 50.30 -22.68 -1.01
N PRO A 268 51.45 -22.94 -0.34
CA PRO A 268 51.98 -24.30 -0.21
C PRO A 268 50.98 -25.19 0.53
N ARG A 269 50.57 -26.29 -0.10
CA ARG A 269 49.66 -27.29 0.48
C ARG A 269 50.25 -27.83 1.78
N GLN A 270 49.59 -27.59 2.92
CA GLN A 270 49.82 -28.42 4.10
C GLN A 270 49.23 -29.80 3.80
N VAL A 271 50.08 -30.83 3.82
CA VAL A 271 49.66 -32.23 3.74
C VAL A 271 48.78 -32.52 4.96
N GLN A 272 47.46 -32.54 4.78
CA GLN A 272 46.56 -33.04 5.82
C GLN A 272 46.92 -34.50 6.11
N ALA A 273 46.99 -34.85 7.40
CA ALA A 273 47.14 -36.23 7.84
C ALA A 273 46.03 -37.09 7.22
N GLN A 274 46.40 -38.29 6.75
CA GLN A 274 45.49 -39.24 6.13
C GLN A 274 44.16 -39.34 6.91
N ARG A 275 43.04 -39.09 6.22
CA ARG A 275 41.69 -39.40 6.72
C ARG A 275 41.71 -40.83 7.30
N PRO A 276 41.25 -41.06 8.54
CA PRO A 276 41.12 -42.42 9.04
C PRO A 276 40.15 -43.16 8.12
N ALA A 277 40.61 -44.28 7.55
CA ALA A 277 39.77 -45.17 6.77
C ALA A 277 38.61 -45.65 7.66
N SER A 278 37.40 -45.13 7.44
CA SER A 278 36.21 -45.74 8.01
C SER A 278 36.08 -47.14 7.41
N ALA A 279 35.91 -48.14 8.29
CA ALA A 279 35.81 -49.53 7.91
C ALA A 279 34.69 -49.71 6.88
N VAL A 280 35.07 -50.01 5.64
CA VAL A 280 34.15 -50.37 4.57
C VAL A 280 33.63 -51.77 4.87
N SER A 281 32.40 -51.88 5.36
CA SER A 281 31.62 -53.11 5.20
C SER A 281 31.54 -53.43 3.71
N PRO A 282 31.66 -54.70 3.29
CA PRO A 282 31.79 -55.04 1.88
C PRO A 282 30.60 -54.48 1.09
N ALA A 283 30.92 -53.69 0.08
CA ALA A 283 29.96 -53.20 -0.89
C ALA A 283 29.20 -54.40 -1.47
N LEU A 284 27.86 -54.35 -1.42
CA LEU A 284 27.05 -55.21 -2.26
C LEU A 284 27.46 -54.97 -3.74
N PRO A 285 27.48 -56.02 -4.58
CA PRO A 285 27.94 -55.88 -5.96
C PRO A 285 27.16 -54.77 -6.67
N VAL A 286 27.90 -53.85 -7.28
CA VAL A 286 27.37 -52.89 -8.24
C VAL A 286 26.74 -53.69 -9.39
N PRO A 287 25.45 -53.48 -9.73
CA PRO A 287 24.90 -54.09 -10.94
C PRO A 287 25.64 -53.49 -12.16
N GLU A 288 26.37 -54.32 -12.91
CA GLU A 288 27.06 -53.94 -14.16
C GLU A 288 26.11 -53.66 -15.34
N SER A 289 24.82 -53.45 -15.08
CA SER A 289 23.83 -53.14 -16.12
C SER A 289 22.77 -52.20 -15.58
N ASN A 290 22.46 -51.17 -16.37
CA ASN A 290 21.38 -50.20 -16.19
C ASN A 290 20.13 -50.83 -15.53
N PRO A 291 19.77 -50.51 -14.27
CA PRO A 291 18.58 -51.08 -13.63
C PRO A 291 17.26 -50.53 -14.16
N LEU A 292 17.28 -49.66 -15.19
CA LEU A 292 16.10 -48.94 -15.67
C LEU A 292 15.29 -49.69 -16.75
N ALA A 293 15.54 -50.99 -16.96
CA ALA A 293 14.69 -51.84 -17.79
C ALA A 293 13.87 -52.80 -16.90
N GLY A 294 12.81 -52.29 -16.27
CA GLY A 294 11.86 -53.12 -15.54
C GLY A 294 10.91 -52.33 -14.66
N ASP A 295 9.63 -52.72 -14.67
CA ASP A 295 8.44 -52.20 -13.96
C ASP A 295 8.54 -52.04 -12.41
N SER A 296 9.74 -52.06 -11.81
CA SER A 296 9.94 -52.31 -10.37
C SER A 296 10.38 -51.12 -9.51
N LEU A 297 10.35 -49.87 -10.01
CA LEU A 297 10.41 -48.67 -9.16
C LEU A 297 9.11 -47.86 -9.29
N LYS A 298 7.99 -48.45 -8.89
CA LYS A 298 6.79 -47.64 -8.62
C LYS A 298 7.10 -46.76 -7.43
N VAL A 299 7.13 -45.45 -7.65
CA VAL A 299 7.03 -44.46 -6.57
C VAL A 299 5.75 -44.80 -5.80
N THR A 300 5.88 -45.28 -4.57
CA THR A 300 4.76 -45.16 -3.64
C THR A 300 4.67 -43.68 -3.32
N GLU A 301 3.70 -42.98 -3.93
CA GLU A 301 3.41 -41.60 -3.57
C GLU A 301 3.32 -41.50 -2.05
N PRO A 302 4.07 -40.59 -1.40
CA PRO A 302 3.99 -40.42 0.05
C PRO A 302 2.60 -39.88 0.47
N THR A 303 1.78 -39.48 -0.50
CA THR A 303 0.47 -38.88 -0.28
C THR A 303 -0.60 -39.93 -0.02
N VAL A 304 -1.42 -39.67 0.99
CA VAL A 304 -2.51 -40.54 1.44
C VAL A 304 -3.90 -40.11 0.96
N LEU A 305 -3.97 -38.95 0.31
CA LEU A 305 -5.09 -38.37 -0.42
C LEU A 305 -4.64 -38.06 -1.87
N PRO A 306 -5.57 -37.98 -2.84
CA PRO A 306 -5.22 -37.60 -4.21
C PRO A 306 -4.53 -36.22 -4.23
N ALA A 307 -3.27 -36.19 -4.69
CA ALA A 307 -2.49 -34.96 -4.75
C ALA A 307 -2.85 -34.07 -5.95
N ARG A 308 -3.70 -34.56 -6.85
CA ARG A 308 -4.03 -33.94 -8.14
C ARG A 308 -5.53 -33.95 -8.42
N PHE A 309 -5.95 -32.94 -9.17
CA PHE A 309 -7.27 -32.81 -9.79
C PHE A 309 -7.07 -32.82 -11.31
N GLY A 310 -7.26 -33.99 -11.94
CA GLY A 310 -6.82 -34.19 -13.33
C GLY A 310 -5.32 -33.91 -13.48
N ALA A 311 -4.96 -32.95 -14.33
CA ALA A 311 -3.56 -32.57 -14.57
C ALA A 311 -2.99 -31.54 -13.56
N PHE A 312 -3.82 -30.95 -12.70
CA PHE A 312 -3.48 -29.85 -11.80
C PHE A 312 -3.27 -30.33 -10.37
N GLY A 313 -2.55 -29.55 -9.54
CA GLY A 313 -2.19 -29.92 -8.17
C GLY A 313 -0.70 -30.23 -8.01
N GLY A 314 -0.38 -31.22 -7.17
CA GLY A 314 0.98 -31.64 -6.86
C GLY A 314 1.66 -30.83 -5.75
N GLN A 315 2.95 -31.09 -5.56
CA GLN A 315 3.80 -30.49 -4.52
C GLN A 315 5.08 -29.93 -5.15
N TYR A 316 4.95 -28.85 -5.93
CA TYR A 316 6.06 -28.20 -6.62
C TYR A 316 6.88 -27.31 -5.67
N VAL A 317 7.45 -27.92 -4.63
CA VAL A 317 8.10 -27.24 -3.51
C VAL A 317 9.54 -27.71 -3.34
N PRO A 318 10.38 -26.91 -2.66
CA PRO A 318 11.69 -27.36 -2.23
C PRO A 318 11.57 -28.59 -1.33
N GLU A 319 12.51 -29.51 -1.50
CA GLU A 319 12.56 -30.79 -0.78
C GLU A 319 12.43 -30.64 0.75
N ALA A 320 12.91 -29.52 1.30
CA ALA A 320 12.81 -29.22 2.73
C ALA A 320 11.37 -29.18 3.28
N LEU A 321 10.35 -28.89 2.43
CA LEU A 321 8.94 -28.76 2.81
C LEU A 321 8.12 -30.06 2.71
N VAL A 322 8.67 -31.12 2.15
CA VAL A 322 7.85 -32.31 1.81
C VAL A 322 7.32 -32.99 3.07
N ASP A 323 8.19 -33.24 4.04
CA ASP A 323 7.82 -33.97 5.26
C ASP A 323 6.76 -33.22 6.10
N CYS A 324 6.78 -31.88 6.12
CA CYS A 324 5.75 -31.11 6.83
C CYS A 324 4.40 -31.11 6.11
N LEU A 325 4.40 -31.17 4.77
CA LEU A 325 3.17 -31.35 3.99
C LEU A 325 2.57 -32.75 4.21
N VAL A 326 3.42 -33.79 4.33
CA VAL A 326 2.98 -35.16 4.68
C VAL A 326 2.41 -35.21 6.10
N GLU A 327 3.06 -34.59 7.10
CA GLU A 327 2.53 -34.46 8.47
C GLU A 327 1.14 -33.80 8.46
N LEU A 328 1.01 -32.68 7.74
CA LEU A 328 -0.24 -31.94 7.62
C LEU A 328 -1.33 -32.77 6.92
N GLU A 329 -0.99 -33.51 5.87
CA GLU A 329 -1.93 -34.36 5.14
C GLU A 329 -2.46 -35.49 6.02
N GLN A 330 -1.57 -36.17 6.74
CA GLN A 330 -1.94 -37.23 7.68
C GLN A 330 -2.85 -36.70 8.78
N ALA A 331 -2.53 -35.52 9.33
CA ALA A 331 -3.35 -34.86 10.34
C ALA A 331 -4.75 -34.50 9.81
N HIS A 332 -4.82 -33.97 8.59
CA HIS A 332 -6.09 -33.67 7.94
C HIS A 332 -6.93 -34.93 7.69
N LYS A 333 -6.34 -35.98 7.11
CA LYS A 333 -7.01 -37.27 6.87
C LYS A 333 -7.54 -37.88 8.16
N ALA A 334 -6.75 -37.84 9.23
CA ALA A 334 -7.17 -38.32 10.55
C ALA A 334 -8.32 -37.47 11.12
N ALA A 335 -8.26 -36.15 10.99
CA ALA A 335 -9.31 -35.24 11.44
C ALA A 335 -10.63 -35.45 10.68
N LEU A 336 -10.58 -35.67 9.37
CA LEU A 336 -11.78 -35.96 8.57
C LEU A 336 -12.52 -37.22 9.04
N ALA A 337 -11.79 -38.23 9.49
CA ALA A 337 -12.34 -39.50 9.97
C ALA A 337 -12.75 -39.47 11.46
N ASP A 338 -12.45 -38.40 12.20
CA ASP A 338 -12.65 -38.29 13.65
C ASP A 338 -13.92 -37.49 13.99
N PRO A 339 -14.97 -38.13 14.53
CA PRO A 339 -16.20 -37.43 14.93
C PRO A 339 -15.99 -36.37 16.01
N GLU A 340 -15.02 -36.53 16.91
CA GLU A 340 -14.77 -35.54 17.97
C GLU A 340 -14.11 -34.28 17.41
N PHE A 341 -13.33 -34.39 16.33
CA PHE A 341 -12.81 -33.21 15.63
C PHE A 341 -13.96 -32.39 15.02
N TRP A 342 -14.90 -33.04 14.33
CA TRP A 342 -16.06 -32.37 13.75
C TRP A 342 -16.95 -31.75 14.81
N LYS A 343 -17.16 -32.45 15.92
CA LYS A 343 -17.89 -31.92 17.07
C LYS A 343 -17.21 -30.69 17.68
N GLU A 344 -15.88 -30.65 17.76
CA GLU A 344 -15.14 -29.44 18.18
C GLU A 344 -15.31 -28.31 17.15
N PHE A 345 -15.11 -28.59 15.86
CA PHE A 345 -15.28 -27.61 14.77
C PHE A 345 -16.70 -27.02 14.72
N GLU A 346 -17.72 -27.88 14.79
CA GLU A 346 -19.14 -27.51 14.82
C GLU A 346 -19.52 -26.79 16.12
N GLY A 347 -18.84 -27.10 17.23
CA GLY A 347 -18.95 -26.35 18.48
C GLY A 347 -18.61 -24.86 18.34
N PHE A 348 -17.83 -24.47 17.31
CA PHE A 348 -17.53 -23.08 16.99
C PHE A 348 -18.54 -22.41 16.04
N TYR A 349 -19.62 -23.08 15.62
CA TYR A 349 -20.60 -22.46 14.70
C TYR A 349 -21.23 -21.21 15.30
N GLY A 350 -21.56 -21.21 16.59
CA GLY A 350 -22.04 -20.00 17.28
C GLY A 350 -21.01 -18.86 17.28
N TYR A 351 -19.72 -19.18 17.38
CA TYR A 351 -18.63 -18.18 17.31
C TYR A 351 -18.42 -17.66 15.89
N MET A 352 -18.53 -18.52 14.87
CA MET A 352 -18.40 -18.15 13.46
C MET A 352 -19.65 -17.47 12.88
N ASN A 353 -20.77 -17.49 13.61
CA ASN A 353 -22.10 -17.08 13.16
C ASN A 353 -22.69 -17.99 12.07
N ARG A 354 -22.61 -19.31 12.25
CA ARG A 354 -23.17 -20.33 11.36
C ARG A 354 -24.44 -20.99 11.93
N PRO A 355 -25.39 -21.41 11.07
CA PRO A 355 -25.36 -21.29 9.61
C PRO A 355 -25.59 -19.84 9.15
N SER A 356 -24.85 -19.41 8.12
CA SER A 356 -25.14 -18.12 7.49
C SER A 356 -26.45 -18.25 6.69
N LYS A 357 -27.27 -17.20 6.61
CA LYS A 357 -28.60 -17.31 5.98
C LYS A 357 -28.55 -17.08 4.46
N LEU A 358 -29.49 -17.69 3.73
CA LEU A 358 -29.87 -17.21 2.40
C LEU A 358 -30.77 -15.97 2.54
N TYR A 359 -30.47 -14.96 1.76
CA TYR A 359 -31.22 -13.71 1.68
C TYR A 359 -31.78 -13.54 0.26
N PHE A 360 -33.09 -13.35 0.12
CA PHE A 360 -33.70 -13.04 -1.16
C PHE A 360 -33.46 -11.56 -1.48
N ALA A 361 -32.69 -11.27 -2.53
CA ALA A 361 -32.38 -9.92 -2.98
C ALA A 361 -33.52 -9.42 -3.88
N GLU A 362 -34.64 -9.04 -3.26
CA GLU A 362 -35.90 -8.70 -3.92
C GLU A 362 -35.74 -7.53 -4.89
N ARG A 363 -35.19 -6.40 -4.41
CA ARG A 363 -35.07 -5.17 -5.22
C ARG A 363 -34.06 -5.31 -6.35
N LEU A 364 -32.99 -6.08 -6.14
CA LEU A 364 -32.02 -6.43 -7.16
C LEU A 364 -32.63 -7.37 -8.20
N THR A 365 -33.43 -8.35 -7.77
CA THR A 365 -34.17 -9.25 -8.66
C THR A 365 -35.13 -8.45 -9.54
N GLU A 366 -35.91 -7.54 -8.95
CA GLU A 366 -36.82 -6.65 -9.68
C GLU A 366 -36.09 -5.77 -10.69
N ALA A 367 -35.00 -5.11 -10.27
CA ALA A 367 -34.18 -4.27 -11.14
C ALA A 367 -33.50 -5.06 -12.26
N THR A 368 -33.20 -6.34 -12.03
CA THR A 368 -32.56 -7.24 -13.01
C THR A 368 -33.57 -7.74 -14.05
N GLY A 369 -34.82 -7.99 -13.64
CA GLY A 369 -35.91 -8.42 -14.53
C GLY A 369 -35.87 -9.88 -14.99
N GLY A 370 -34.99 -10.70 -14.40
CA GLY A 370 -34.75 -12.11 -14.76
C GLY A 370 -34.98 -13.08 -13.58
N ALA A 371 -34.15 -14.12 -13.49
CA ALA A 371 -34.21 -15.12 -12.41
C ALA A 371 -34.09 -14.51 -11.00
N ARG A 372 -34.59 -15.24 -9.99
CA ARG A 372 -34.53 -14.85 -8.58
C ARG A 372 -33.10 -14.91 -8.07
N ILE A 373 -32.66 -13.82 -7.45
CA ILE A 373 -31.29 -13.70 -6.91
C ILE A 373 -31.31 -13.91 -5.40
N TRP A 374 -30.48 -14.85 -4.93
CA TRP A 374 -30.30 -15.18 -3.52
C TRP A 374 -28.86 -14.93 -3.11
N PHE A 375 -28.63 -14.29 -1.97
CA PHE A 375 -27.30 -14.11 -1.39
C PHE A 375 -27.07 -15.12 -0.27
N LYS A 376 -25.98 -15.88 -0.37
CA LYS A 376 -25.42 -16.64 0.75
C LYS A 376 -24.54 -15.72 1.59
N ARG A 377 -25.03 -15.34 2.77
CA ARG A 377 -24.54 -14.20 3.58
C ARG A 377 -23.29 -14.49 4.42
N GLU A 378 -22.18 -14.88 3.79
CA GLU A 378 -20.90 -15.07 4.48
C GLU A 378 -20.28 -13.75 4.98
N ASP A 379 -20.77 -12.61 4.50
CA ASP A 379 -20.46 -11.26 4.99
C ASP A 379 -20.82 -11.06 6.48
N LEU A 380 -21.79 -11.82 6.98
CA LEU A 380 -22.24 -11.79 8.38
C LEU A 380 -21.46 -12.71 9.31
N ASN A 381 -20.54 -13.52 8.79
CA ASN A 381 -19.70 -14.36 9.64
C ASN A 381 -18.87 -13.51 10.60
N HIS A 382 -18.46 -14.10 11.72
CA HIS A 382 -17.47 -13.44 12.58
C HIS A 382 -16.21 -13.08 11.77
N THR A 383 -15.59 -11.94 12.09
CA THR A 383 -14.55 -11.24 11.31
C THR A 383 -15.02 -10.54 10.02
N GLY A 384 -16.13 -10.98 9.41
CA GLY A 384 -16.78 -10.33 8.27
C GLY A 384 -16.60 -11.00 6.91
N SER A 385 -16.15 -12.27 6.86
CA SER A 385 -16.03 -13.01 5.61
C SER A 385 -16.03 -14.54 5.80
N HIS A 386 -16.09 -15.27 4.67
CA HIS A 386 -15.91 -16.72 4.61
C HIS A 386 -14.56 -17.23 5.15
N LYS A 387 -13.54 -16.37 5.32
CA LYS A 387 -12.19 -16.80 5.73
C LYS A 387 -12.15 -17.46 7.11
N ILE A 388 -13.07 -17.09 8.01
CA ILE A 388 -13.12 -17.65 9.37
C ILE A 388 -13.36 -19.17 9.39
N ASN A 389 -14.09 -19.71 8.41
CA ASN A 389 -14.35 -21.16 8.30
C ASN A 389 -13.04 -21.94 8.19
N ASN A 390 -12.18 -21.51 7.27
CA ASN A 390 -10.86 -22.08 7.05
C ASN A 390 -9.92 -21.84 8.24
N ALA A 391 -9.95 -20.63 8.82
CA ALA A 391 -9.08 -20.28 9.94
C ALA A 391 -9.34 -21.17 11.17
N ILE A 392 -10.61 -21.42 11.52
CA ILE A 392 -10.96 -22.34 12.61
C ILE A 392 -10.53 -23.77 12.27
N GLY A 393 -10.81 -24.26 11.07
CA GLY A 393 -10.43 -25.63 10.70
C GLY A 393 -8.91 -25.86 10.77
N GLN A 394 -8.12 -24.96 10.19
CA GLN A 394 -6.67 -25.09 10.18
C GLN A 394 -6.01 -24.86 11.53
N ILE A 395 -6.52 -23.95 12.38
CA ILE A 395 -5.93 -23.79 13.72
C ILE A 395 -6.19 -25.01 14.61
N LEU A 396 -7.34 -25.69 14.44
CA LEU A 396 -7.61 -26.95 15.11
C LEU A 396 -6.67 -28.06 14.63
N LEU A 397 -6.38 -28.12 13.33
CA LEU A 397 -5.34 -29.01 12.80
C LEU A 397 -3.97 -28.69 13.42
N ALA A 398 -3.56 -27.42 13.41
CA ALA A 398 -2.27 -26.97 13.95
C ALA A 398 -2.10 -27.35 15.43
N ARG A 399 -3.15 -27.17 16.25
CA ARG A 399 -3.18 -27.59 17.66
C ARG A 399 -3.04 -29.11 17.79
N ARG A 400 -3.72 -29.88 16.93
CA ARG A 400 -3.69 -31.34 16.93
C ARG A 400 -2.29 -31.90 16.65
N ILE A 401 -1.53 -31.25 15.75
CA ILE A 401 -0.11 -31.58 15.48
C ILE A 401 0.88 -30.80 16.35
N GLY A 402 0.42 -30.20 17.45
CA GLY A 402 1.28 -29.63 18.49
C GLY A 402 2.04 -28.36 18.10
N LYS A 403 1.67 -27.69 17.00
CA LYS A 403 2.28 -26.41 16.60
C LYS A 403 1.84 -25.31 17.58
N LYS A 404 2.72 -24.34 17.82
CA LYS A 404 2.51 -23.26 18.80
C LYS A 404 2.49 -21.86 18.16
N ARG A 405 3.00 -21.77 16.94
CA ARG A 405 3.12 -20.54 16.16
C ARG A 405 2.38 -20.71 14.84
N ILE A 406 1.66 -19.67 14.44
CA ILE A 406 0.92 -19.60 13.17
C ILE A 406 1.53 -18.47 12.33
N ILE A 407 1.74 -18.76 11.05
CA ILE A 407 2.03 -17.75 10.05
C ILE A 407 0.94 -17.72 8.97
N ALA A 408 0.72 -16.56 8.36
CA ALA A 408 -0.21 -16.40 7.24
C ALA A 408 0.23 -15.26 6.32
N GLU A 409 -0.18 -15.30 5.07
CA GLU A 409 -0.14 -14.17 4.13
C GLU A 409 -1.43 -13.33 4.23
N THR A 410 -1.44 -12.10 3.73
CA THR A 410 -2.71 -11.42 3.44
C THR A 410 -2.53 -10.28 2.42
N GLY A 411 -3.52 -10.08 1.57
CA GLY A 411 -3.63 -8.93 0.65
C GLY A 411 -4.59 -7.90 1.25
N ALA A 412 -5.90 -8.03 0.97
CA ALA A 412 -6.97 -7.21 1.55
C ALA A 412 -7.10 -7.20 3.11
N GLY A 413 -6.22 -7.91 3.83
CA GLY A 413 -6.22 -7.97 5.30
C GLY A 413 -7.23 -8.94 5.94
N GLN A 414 -8.27 -9.39 5.23
CA GLN A 414 -9.33 -10.24 5.82
C GLN A 414 -8.82 -11.61 6.30
N HIS A 415 -7.95 -12.26 5.54
CA HIS A 415 -7.35 -13.54 5.97
C HIS A 415 -6.44 -13.35 7.19
N GLY A 416 -5.62 -12.29 7.17
CA GLY A 416 -4.79 -11.94 8.31
C GLY A 416 -5.61 -11.64 9.58
N VAL A 417 -6.72 -10.91 9.46
CA VAL A 417 -7.65 -10.66 10.57
C VAL A 417 -8.29 -11.95 11.08
N ALA A 418 -8.74 -12.84 10.18
CA ALA A 418 -9.29 -14.14 10.58
C ALA A 418 -8.25 -15.00 11.31
N THR A 419 -7.02 -15.05 10.81
CA THR A 419 -5.90 -15.77 11.42
C THR A 419 -5.53 -15.20 12.79
N ALA A 420 -5.34 -13.89 12.89
CA ALA A 420 -5.07 -13.20 14.17
C ALA A 420 -6.19 -13.45 15.19
N THR A 421 -7.45 -13.43 14.74
CA THR A 421 -8.63 -13.68 15.58
C THR A 421 -8.58 -15.07 16.21
N VAL A 422 -8.35 -16.11 15.40
CA VAL A 422 -8.29 -17.48 15.92
C VAL A 422 -7.04 -17.70 16.77
N CYS A 423 -5.89 -17.12 16.42
CA CYS A 423 -4.68 -17.22 17.23
C CYS A 423 -4.87 -16.61 18.62
N ALA A 424 -5.50 -15.43 18.69
CA ALA A 424 -5.85 -14.80 19.97
C ALA A 424 -6.78 -15.69 20.80
N ARG A 425 -7.78 -16.32 20.17
CA ARG A 425 -8.74 -17.20 20.84
C ARG A 425 -8.11 -18.49 21.40
N PHE A 426 -7.09 -19.02 20.73
CA PHE A 426 -6.41 -20.26 21.12
C PHE A 426 -5.06 -20.04 21.83
N GLY A 427 -4.64 -18.78 22.04
CA GLY A 427 -3.39 -18.46 22.72
C GLY A 427 -2.14 -18.86 21.94
N MET A 428 -2.16 -18.70 20.61
CA MET A 428 -1.04 -19.06 19.71
C MET A 428 -0.34 -17.80 19.21
N GLU A 429 0.98 -17.88 19.02
CA GLU A 429 1.74 -16.80 18.39
C GLU A 429 1.28 -16.63 16.94
N CYS A 430 1.07 -15.39 16.48
CA CYS A 430 0.61 -15.09 15.13
C CYS A 430 1.54 -14.08 14.45
N VAL A 431 2.04 -14.44 13.27
CA VAL A 431 2.80 -13.55 12.39
C VAL A 431 2.15 -13.51 11.01
N VAL A 432 1.74 -12.34 10.56
CA VAL A 432 1.07 -12.13 9.28
C VAL A 432 2.00 -11.35 8.34
N TYR A 433 2.30 -11.92 7.19
CA TYR A 433 3.02 -11.29 6.10
C TYR A 433 2.05 -10.56 5.19
N MET A 434 2.35 -9.30 4.85
CA MET A 434 1.49 -8.46 4.04
C MET A 434 2.34 -7.56 3.15
N GLY A 435 2.00 -7.47 1.87
CA GLY A 435 2.69 -6.59 0.93
C GLY A 435 2.72 -5.15 1.43
N ALA A 436 3.86 -4.45 1.31
CA ALA A 436 3.98 -3.09 1.85
C ALA A 436 2.97 -2.10 1.22
N GLU A 437 2.59 -2.31 -0.04
CA GLU A 437 1.55 -1.51 -0.68
C GLU A 437 0.15 -1.86 -0.13
N ASP A 438 -0.11 -3.13 0.16
CA ASP A 438 -1.35 -3.56 0.81
C ASP A 438 -1.44 -3.06 2.27
N VAL A 439 -0.33 -3.03 3.02
CA VAL A 439 -0.25 -2.44 4.36
C VAL A 439 -0.69 -0.97 4.33
N ARG A 440 -0.26 -0.22 3.31
CA ARG A 440 -0.66 1.18 3.10
C ARG A 440 -2.14 1.30 2.76
N ARG A 441 -2.63 0.50 1.80
CA ARG A 441 -4.03 0.55 1.30
C ARG A 441 -5.07 0.02 2.30
N GLN A 442 -4.65 -0.80 3.27
CA GLN A 442 -5.55 -1.51 4.19
C GLN A 442 -5.14 -1.32 5.66
N ALA A 443 -4.74 -0.08 6.00
CA ALA A 443 -4.23 0.29 7.32
C ALA A 443 -5.17 -0.14 8.47
N LEU A 444 -6.49 -0.06 8.27
CA LEU A 444 -7.47 -0.48 9.27
C LEU A 444 -7.39 -1.98 9.61
N ASN A 445 -7.20 -2.85 8.62
CA ASN A 445 -7.04 -4.28 8.88
C ASN A 445 -5.69 -4.60 9.53
N VAL A 446 -4.63 -3.87 9.18
CA VAL A 446 -3.33 -3.94 9.88
C VAL A 446 -3.48 -3.60 11.35
N PHE A 447 -4.21 -2.51 11.65
CA PHE A 447 -4.51 -2.10 13.02
C PHE A 447 -5.31 -3.17 13.77
N ARG A 448 -6.36 -3.74 13.14
CA ARG A 448 -7.15 -4.85 13.73
C ARG A 448 -6.30 -6.07 14.05
N MET A 449 -5.40 -6.47 13.16
CA MET A 449 -4.48 -7.59 13.41
C MET A 449 -3.55 -7.34 14.61
N ARG A 450 -2.98 -6.14 14.70
CA ARG A 450 -2.11 -5.74 15.83
C ARG A 450 -2.88 -5.68 17.14
N MET A 451 -4.11 -5.17 17.13
CA MET A 451 -5.00 -5.19 18.30
C MET A 451 -5.31 -6.61 18.79
N LEU A 452 -5.38 -7.58 17.88
CA LEU A 452 -5.56 -9.00 18.20
C LEU A 452 -4.27 -9.68 18.67
N GLY A 453 -3.15 -8.95 18.76
CA GLY A 453 -1.85 -9.48 19.21
C GLY A 453 -1.01 -10.12 18.13
N ALA A 454 -1.38 -10.01 16.85
CA ALA A 454 -0.56 -10.52 15.75
C ALA A 454 0.58 -9.53 15.40
N THR A 455 1.74 -10.08 15.05
CA THR A 455 2.82 -9.32 14.43
C THR A 455 2.54 -9.20 12.94
N VAL A 456 2.54 -7.99 12.38
CA VAL A 456 2.35 -7.77 10.94
C VAL A 456 3.69 -7.37 10.32
N VAL A 457 4.17 -8.15 9.36
CA VAL A 457 5.46 -7.98 8.68
C VAL A 457 5.21 -7.43 7.27
N PRO A 458 5.58 -6.16 7.00
CA PRO A 458 5.49 -5.57 5.67
C PRO A 458 6.53 -6.19 4.73
N VAL A 459 6.10 -6.61 3.54
CA VAL A 459 6.95 -7.22 2.51
C VAL A 459 7.30 -6.19 1.44
N HIS A 460 8.59 -5.92 1.28
CA HIS A 460 9.11 -4.86 0.39
C HIS A 460 9.70 -5.38 -0.93
N SER A 461 9.83 -6.70 -1.07
CA SER A 461 10.30 -7.37 -2.29
C SER A 461 9.22 -7.39 -3.37
N GLY A 462 9.66 -7.49 -4.63
CA GLY A 462 8.77 -7.63 -5.79
C GLY A 462 7.76 -6.49 -5.95
N SER A 463 6.52 -6.87 -6.28
CA SER A 463 5.39 -5.95 -6.48
C SER A 463 4.85 -5.38 -5.17
N LYS A 464 5.29 -5.90 -4.01
CA LYS A 464 4.87 -5.49 -2.66
C LYS A 464 3.38 -5.72 -2.40
N THR A 465 2.84 -6.80 -2.97
CA THR A 465 1.43 -7.23 -2.85
C THR A 465 1.30 -8.64 -2.29
N LEU A 466 0.10 -9.24 -2.36
CA LEU A 466 -0.22 -10.60 -1.90
C LEU A 466 0.75 -11.68 -2.40
N LYS A 467 1.16 -11.63 -3.68
CA LYS A 467 2.09 -12.61 -4.26
C LYS A 467 3.39 -12.68 -3.44
N ASP A 468 3.97 -11.52 -3.16
CA ASP A 468 5.25 -11.43 -2.44
C ASP A 468 5.07 -11.81 -0.95
N ALA A 469 3.91 -11.56 -0.36
CA ALA A 469 3.58 -11.99 0.99
C ALA A 469 3.48 -13.53 1.14
N ILE A 470 2.98 -14.23 0.12
CA ILE A 470 2.97 -15.71 0.09
C ILE A 470 4.41 -16.24 0.10
N ASN A 471 5.27 -15.66 -0.74
CA ASN A 471 6.67 -16.06 -0.81
C ASN A 471 7.37 -15.93 0.54
N ASP A 472 7.25 -14.79 1.22
CA ASP A 472 7.90 -14.58 2.51
C ASP A 472 7.31 -15.44 3.63
N ALA A 473 5.99 -15.70 3.61
CA ALA A 473 5.36 -16.64 4.53
C ALA A 473 5.89 -18.08 4.31
N MET A 474 6.02 -18.54 3.06
CA MET A 474 6.62 -19.85 2.77
C MET A 474 8.07 -19.93 3.24
N ARG A 475 8.86 -18.86 3.09
CA ARG A 475 10.27 -18.82 3.55
C ARG A 475 10.40 -18.90 5.07
N ASP A 476 9.55 -18.18 5.81
CA ASP A 476 9.47 -18.33 7.26
C ASP A 476 9.15 -19.78 7.61
N TRP A 477 8.16 -20.36 6.92
CA TRP A 477 7.76 -21.74 7.17
C TRP A 477 8.93 -22.71 7.04
N VAL A 478 9.67 -22.66 5.92
CA VAL A 478 10.87 -23.49 5.67
C VAL A 478 11.89 -23.39 6.82
N THR A 479 11.98 -22.24 7.47
CA THR A 479 12.93 -21.98 8.56
C THR A 479 12.44 -22.49 9.91
N ASN A 480 11.12 -22.48 10.15
CA ASN A 480 10.50 -22.72 11.47
C ASN A 480 9.53 -23.92 11.50
N LEU A 481 9.71 -24.92 10.61
CA LEU A 481 8.79 -26.05 10.40
C LEU A 481 8.37 -26.83 11.65
N SER A 482 9.28 -27.01 12.61
CA SER A 482 9.01 -27.84 13.79
C SER A 482 8.00 -27.19 14.75
N THR A 483 7.92 -25.86 14.79
CA THR A 483 7.08 -25.10 15.73
C THR A 483 5.91 -24.37 15.08
N THR A 484 5.97 -24.18 13.77
CA THR A 484 5.10 -23.27 13.02
C THR A 484 4.17 -24.01 12.05
N HIS A 485 2.89 -23.64 12.05
CA HIS A 485 1.93 -24.01 10.99
C HIS A 485 1.71 -22.82 10.05
N TYR A 486 1.77 -23.07 8.74
CA TYR A 486 1.37 -22.09 7.74
C TYR A 486 -0.13 -22.19 7.47
N LEU A 487 -0.88 -21.20 7.94
CA LEU A 487 -2.32 -21.10 7.74
C LEU A 487 -2.61 -20.38 6.42
N VAL A 488 -2.63 -21.13 5.33
CA VAL A 488 -2.89 -20.59 3.98
C VAL A 488 -4.30 -20.01 3.86
N GLY A 489 -4.44 -18.89 3.16
CA GLY A 489 -5.68 -18.13 3.08
C GLY A 489 -6.64 -18.49 1.96
N SER A 490 -6.22 -19.32 1.00
CA SER A 490 -7.09 -19.75 -0.09
C SER A 490 -6.79 -21.18 -0.55
N ALA A 491 -7.61 -21.71 -1.46
CA ALA A 491 -7.48 -23.07 -1.98
C ALA A 491 -6.33 -23.18 -3.01
N ILE A 492 -5.18 -22.59 -2.68
CA ILE A 492 -3.96 -22.51 -3.45
C ILE A 492 -2.84 -23.28 -2.72
N GLY A 493 -1.64 -23.27 -3.28
CA GLY A 493 -0.49 -23.90 -2.66
C GLY A 493 -0.38 -25.39 -2.95
N PRO A 494 0.71 -26.02 -2.50
CA PRO A 494 0.96 -27.44 -2.69
C PRO A 494 -0.10 -28.28 -1.96
N HIS A 495 -0.35 -29.49 -2.46
CA HIS A 495 -1.09 -30.49 -1.68
C HIS A 495 -0.46 -30.67 -0.29
N PRO A 496 -1.23 -30.71 0.82
CA PRO A 496 -2.69 -30.88 0.91
C PRO A 496 -3.53 -29.60 1.04
N PHE A 497 -2.94 -28.42 0.90
CA PHE A 497 -3.63 -27.15 1.20
C PHE A 497 -4.93 -26.94 0.41
N PRO A 498 -5.00 -27.10 -0.93
CA PRO A 498 -6.23 -26.92 -1.68
C PRO A 498 -7.39 -27.78 -1.14
N THR A 499 -7.10 -29.05 -0.84
CA THR A 499 -8.06 -30.02 -0.28
C THR A 499 -8.53 -29.62 1.13
N ILE A 500 -7.60 -29.21 2.00
CA ILE A 500 -7.92 -28.74 3.37
C ILE A 500 -8.85 -27.53 3.33
N VAL A 501 -8.49 -26.52 2.55
CA VAL A 501 -9.25 -25.26 2.49
C VAL A 501 -10.64 -25.52 1.94
N ARG A 502 -10.77 -26.33 0.87
CA ARG A 502 -12.06 -26.75 0.33
C ARG A 502 -12.91 -27.46 1.38
N ASP A 503 -12.35 -28.42 2.11
CA ASP A 503 -13.10 -29.23 3.07
C ASP A 503 -13.62 -28.40 4.25
N PHE A 504 -12.92 -27.34 4.66
CA PHE A 504 -13.43 -26.40 5.66
C PHE A 504 -14.37 -25.33 5.09
N GLN A 505 -14.32 -25.06 3.79
CA GLN A 505 -15.21 -24.10 3.12
C GLN A 505 -16.50 -24.74 2.58
N ARG A 506 -16.55 -26.06 2.37
CA ARG A 506 -17.72 -26.76 1.79
C ARG A 506 -19.00 -26.60 2.61
N ILE A 507 -18.91 -26.16 3.87
CA ILE A 507 -20.07 -25.83 4.69
C ILE A 507 -20.97 -24.78 4.01
N ILE A 508 -20.39 -23.91 3.18
CA ILE A 508 -21.14 -22.93 2.39
C ILE A 508 -22.12 -23.64 1.44
N GLY A 509 -21.62 -24.56 0.60
CA GLY A 509 -22.42 -25.34 -0.34
C GLY A 509 -23.44 -26.25 0.36
N ARG A 510 -23.06 -26.92 1.46
CA ARG A 510 -23.98 -27.73 2.27
C ARG A 510 -25.16 -26.93 2.80
N GLU A 511 -24.90 -25.76 3.35
CA GLU A 511 -25.96 -24.90 3.87
C GLU A 511 -26.84 -24.34 2.74
N ILE A 512 -26.28 -24.00 1.57
CA ILE A 512 -27.09 -23.63 0.40
C ILE A 512 -28.04 -24.76 0.03
N LYS A 513 -27.55 -26.02 -0.05
CA LYS A 513 -28.39 -27.18 -0.36
C LYS A 513 -29.52 -27.35 0.65
N SER A 514 -29.22 -27.31 1.95
CA SER A 514 -30.24 -27.44 3.01
C SER A 514 -31.27 -26.31 2.94
N GLN A 515 -30.81 -25.06 2.85
CA GLN A 515 -31.67 -23.88 2.86
C GLN A 515 -32.53 -23.81 1.59
N MET A 516 -32.02 -24.17 0.42
CA MET A 516 -32.83 -24.23 -0.82
C MET A 516 -33.86 -25.37 -0.78
N ALA A 517 -33.51 -26.52 -0.20
CA ALA A 517 -34.47 -27.60 0.02
C ALA A 517 -35.61 -27.16 0.96
N GLU A 518 -35.30 -26.41 2.02
CA GLU A 518 -36.30 -25.85 2.95
C GLU A 518 -37.19 -24.77 2.30
N ILE A 519 -36.61 -23.87 1.49
CA ILE A 519 -37.33 -22.73 0.90
C ILE A 519 -38.15 -23.15 -0.35
N LYS A 520 -37.62 -24.04 -1.18
CA LYS A 520 -38.17 -24.37 -2.51
C LYS A 520 -38.40 -25.86 -2.76
N GLY A 521 -37.82 -26.76 -1.96
CA GLY A 521 -37.85 -28.20 -2.23
C GLY A 521 -37.04 -28.62 -3.47
N LYS A 522 -36.19 -27.75 -4.02
CA LYS A 522 -35.32 -28.02 -5.17
C LYS A 522 -33.95 -27.34 -5.04
N LEU A 523 -32.98 -27.82 -5.80
CA LEU A 523 -31.65 -27.18 -5.94
C LEU A 523 -31.77 -25.86 -6.75
N PRO A 524 -30.82 -24.92 -6.60
CA PRO A 524 -30.76 -23.73 -7.44
C PRO A 524 -30.35 -24.09 -8.88
N ASP A 525 -30.70 -23.24 -9.84
CA ASP A 525 -30.35 -23.42 -11.25
C ASP A 525 -28.89 -23.00 -11.53
N ALA A 526 -28.36 -22.08 -10.75
CA ALA A 526 -26.96 -21.69 -10.77
C ALA A 526 -26.43 -21.30 -9.39
N VAL A 527 -25.16 -21.59 -9.13
CA VAL A 527 -24.39 -21.01 -8.02
C VAL A 527 -23.25 -20.15 -8.57
N VAL A 528 -23.07 -18.97 -7.99
CA VAL A 528 -22.12 -17.94 -8.46
C VAL A 528 -21.21 -17.49 -7.32
N ALA A 529 -19.92 -17.31 -7.59
CA ALA A 529 -18.95 -16.85 -6.60
C ALA A 529 -17.76 -16.13 -7.25
N CYS A 530 -17.12 -15.21 -6.53
CA CYS A 530 -15.91 -14.54 -7.02
C CYS A 530 -14.68 -15.45 -6.89
N VAL A 531 -13.73 -15.32 -7.81
CA VAL A 531 -12.55 -16.20 -7.90
C VAL A 531 -11.28 -15.35 -7.92
N GLY A 532 -10.61 -15.29 -6.78
CA GLY A 532 -9.18 -14.97 -6.67
C GLY A 532 -8.41 -16.29 -6.58
N GLY A 533 -7.90 -16.64 -5.39
CA GLY A 533 -7.38 -17.99 -5.12
C GLY A 533 -8.45 -19.10 -5.14
N GLY A 534 -9.73 -18.78 -4.95
CA GLY A 534 -10.87 -19.70 -5.16
C GLY A 534 -11.54 -20.29 -3.92
N SER A 535 -11.10 -19.98 -2.69
CA SER A 535 -11.65 -20.62 -1.47
C SER A 535 -13.16 -20.49 -1.26
N ASN A 536 -13.75 -19.31 -1.50
CA ASN A 536 -15.20 -19.12 -1.35
C ASN A 536 -15.97 -19.83 -2.46
N ALA A 537 -15.45 -19.78 -3.68
CA ALA A 537 -16.06 -20.38 -4.85
C ALA A 537 -16.06 -21.90 -4.75
N ILE A 538 -14.93 -22.53 -4.44
CA ILE A 538 -14.89 -23.99 -4.29
C ILE A 538 -15.75 -24.46 -3.10
N GLY A 539 -15.77 -23.70 -1.99
CA GLY A 539 -16.68 -24.00 -0.87
C GLY A 539 -18.16 -23.91 -1.25
N THR A 540 -18.50 -23.02 -2.18
CA THR A 540 -19.85 -22.89 -2.75
C THR A 540 -20.15 -24.01 -3.74
N PHE A 541 -19.19 -24.39 -4.58
CA PHE A 541 -19.39 -25.30 -5.71
C PHE A 541 -19.30 -26.78 -5.34
N TYR A 542 -18.49 -27.14 -4.34
CA TYR A 542 -18.04 -28.52 -4.13
C TYR A 542 -19.19 -29.53 -4.05
N ASP A 543 -20.20 -29.25 -3.23
CA ASP A 543 -21.35 -30.16 -3.07
C ASP A 543 -22.26 -30.20 -4.32
N PHE A 544 -22.10 -29.29 -5.29
CA PHE A 544 -22.84 -29.27 -6.56
C PHE A 544 -22.04 -29.85 -7.74
N ILE A 545 -20.77 -30.23 -7.58
CA ILE A 545 -19.94 -30.77 -8.69
C ILE A 545 -20.62 -31.98 -9.36
N ASN A 546 -21.25 -32.84 -8.58
CA ASN A 546 -21.95 -34.04 -9.11
C ASN A 546 -23.42 -33.78 -9.50
N GLU A 547 -23.87 -32.51 -9.49
CA GLU A 547 -25.24 -32.11 -9.84
C GLU A 547 -25.24 -31.43 -11.22
N PRO A 548 -25.37 -32.16 -12.34
CA PRO A 548 -25.20 -31.59 -13.68
C PRO A 548 -26.26 -30.54 -14.02
N GLY A 549 -27.41 -30.55 -13.34
CA GLY A 549 -28.46 -29.53 -13.48
C GLY A 549 -28.14 -28.18 -12.86
N VAL A 550 -27.07 -28.07 -12.05
CA VAL A 550 -26.67 -26.82 -11.41
C VAL A 550 -25.45 -26.23 -12.11
N ARG A 551 -25.60 -25.04 -12.67
CA ARG A 551 -24.48 -24.28 -13.26
C ARG A 551 -23.54 -23.77 -12.17
N LEU A 552 -22.23 -23.88 -12.38
CA LEU A 552 -21.20 -23.38 -11.46
C LEU A 552 -20.47 -22.23 -12.15
N VAL A 553 -20.58 -21.01 -11.61
CA VAL A 553 -20.06 -19.82 -12.27
C VAL A 553 -19.08 -19.06 -11.39
N GLY A 554 -17.81 -19.09 -11.77
CA GLY A 554 -16.77 -18.28 -11.16
C GLY A 554 -16.67 -16.91 -11.83
N VAL A 555 -16.50 -15.84 -11.04
CA VAL A 555 -16.29 -14.48 -11.57
C VAL A 555 -14.90 -13.97 -11.18
N GLU A 556 -14.04 -13.78 -12.17
CA GLU A 556 -12.66 -13.28 -12.02
C GLU A 556 -12.60 -11.76 -12.17
N ALA A 557 -11.52 -11.15 -11.66
CA ALA A 557 -11.28 -9.72 -11.79
C ALA A 557 -10.69 -9.36 -13.16
N GLY A 558 -11.41 -8.53 -13.91
CA GLY A 558 -11.01 -8.01 -15.21
C GLY A 558 -10.13 -6.78 -15.16
N GLY A 559 -9.91 -6.22 -13.96
CA GLY A 559 -9.13 -5.00 -13.76
C GLY A 559 -9.62 -3.86 -14.64
N GLU A 560 -8.71 -3.21 -15.37
CA GLU A 560 -9.06 -2.12 -16.29
C GLU A 560 -9.64 -2.60 -17.63
N GLY A 561 -9.61 -3.92 -17.88
CA GLY A 561 -10.10 -4.55 -19.11
C GLY A 561 -9.26 -5.78 -19.48
N VAL A 562 -9.90 -6.83 -19.99
CA VAL A 562 -9.24 -8.09 -20.43
C VAL A 562 -8.37 -7.95 -21.68
N ASP A 563 -8.56 -6.87 -22.42
CA ASP A 563 -7.78 -6.43 -23.57
C ASP A 563 -6.53 -5.63 -23.16
N THR A 564 -6.38 -5.31 -21.88
CA THR A 564 -5.22 -4.63 -21.31
C THR A 564 -4.27 -5.61 -20.63
N LYS A 565 -3.11 -5.14 -20.16
CA LYS A 565 -2.22 -5.92 -19.27
C LYS A 565 -2.61 -5.85 -17.79
N HIS A 566 -3.62 -5.04 -17.45
CA HIS A 566 -3.99 -4.72 -16.07
C HIS A 566 -5.27 -5.46 -15.68
N HIS A 567 -5.15 -6.77 -15.41
CA HIS A 567 -6.24 -7.63 -14.96
C HIS A 567 -5.72 -8.78 -14.08
N SER A 568 -6.64 -9.55 -13.49
CA SER A 568 -6.36 -10.79 -12.74
C SER A 568 -7.26 -11.95 -13.21
N ALA A 569 -7.62 -11.96 -14.49
CA ALA A 569 -8.50 -12.95 -15.13
C ALA A 569 -7.76 -14.26 -15.48
N THR A 570 -7.31 -14.98 -14.46
CA THR A 570 -6.36 -16.10 -14.56
C THR A 570 -6.87 -17.31 -15.35
N LEU A 571 -8.09 -17.79 -15.11
CA LEU A 571 -8.66 -18.92 -15.83
C LEU A 571 -9.10 -18.52 -17.23
N SER A 572 -9.49 -17.27 -17.41
CA SER A 572 -9.96 -16.73 -18.70
C SER A 572 -8.81 -16.48 -19.69
N LEU A 573 -7.65 -15.98 -19.21
CA LEU A 573 -6.54 -15.55 -20.07
C LEU A 573 -5.19 -16.22 -19.76
N GLY A 574 -5.07 -16.90 -18.63
CA GLY A 574 -3.84 -17.57 -18.23
C GLY A 574 -3.61 -18.89 -18.94
N VAL A 575 -2.45 -19.48 -18.63
CA VAL A 575 -2.00 -20.76 -19.17
C VAL A 575 -1.57 -21.70 -18.05
N PRO A 576 -1.59 -23.03 -18.25
CA PRO A 576 -1.05 -23.97 -17.28
C PRO A 576 0.45 -23.75 -17.00
N GLY A 577 0.83 -23.81 -15.72
CA GLY A 577 2.23 -23.77 -15.28
C GLY A 577 2.32 -23.99 -13.77
N VAL A 578 3.42 -23.58 -13.16
CA VAL A 578 3.72 -23.80 -11.73
C VAL A 578 3.92 -22.46 -11.03
N LEU A 579 3.17 -22.25 -9.93
CA LEU A 579 3.26 -21.07 -9.09
C LEU A 579 2.95 -21.46 -7.64
N HIS A 580 3.70 -20.91 -6.69
CA HIS A 580 3.49 -21.11 -5.24
C HIS A 580 3.28 -22.58 -4.84
N GLY A 581 4.09 -23.50 -5.36
CA GLY A 581 4.03 -24.90 -4.93
C GLY A 581 3.06 -25.80 -5.70
N VAL A 582 2.34 -25.28 -6.70
CA VAL A 582 1.26 -26.04 -7.35
C VAL A 582 1.22 -25.83 -8.86
N ARG A 583 0.88 -26.90 -9.59
CA ARG A 583 0.55 -26.80 -11.02
C ARG A 583 -0.89 -26.35 -11.19
N THR A 584 -1.10 -25.21 -11.83
CA THR A 584 -2.42 -24.56 -12.00
C THR A 584 -2.43 -23.64 -13.24
N TYR A 585 -3.53 -22.94 -13.49
CA TYR A 585 -3.53 -21.82 -14.43
C TYR A 585 -2.92 -20.58 -13.76
N LEU A 586 -2.09 -19.85 -14.52
CA LEU A 586 -1.53 -18.58 -14.08
C LEU A 586 -1.34 -17.60 -15.23
N LEU A 587 -1.24 -16.32 -14.86
CA LEU A 587 -0.84 -15.23 -15.74
C LEU A 587 0.69 -15.15 -15.78
N GLN A 588 1.25 -15.36 -16.97
CA GLN A 588 2.69 -15.34 -17.20
C GLN A 588 3.04 -14.87 -18.61
N SER A 589 4.28 -14.40 -18.76
CA SER A 589 4.91 -14.13 -20.04
C SER A 589 5.24 -15.42 -20.81
N ALA A 590 5.56 -15.28 -22.11
CA ALA A 590 5.98 -16.40 -22.94
C ALA A 590 7.26 -17.10 -22.42
N SER A 591 8.13 -16.39 -21.70
CA SER A 591 9.33 -16.95 -21.07
C SER A 591 9.08 -17.58 -19.70
N GLY A 592 7.81 -17.70 -19.28
CA GLY A 592 7.43 -18.30 -18.01
C GLY A 592 7.66 -17.43 -16.77
N GLN A 593 7.84 -16.12 -16.94
CA GLN A 593 7.89 -15.18 -15.82
C GLN A 593 6.48 -14.76 -15.42
N ILE A 594 6.20 -14.73 -14.12
CA ILE A 594 4.89 -14.37 -13.56
C ILE A 594 4.63 -12.89 -13.82
N THR A 595 3.49 -12.58 -14.42
CA THR A 595 3.10 -11.19 -14.69
C THR A 595 2.48 -10.55 -13.46
N GLU A 596 2.75 -9.27 -13.26
CA GLU A 596 1.98 -8.46 -12.31
C GLU A 596 0.52 -8.38 -12.73
N THR A 597 -0.38 -8.39 -11.76
CA THR A 597 -1.82 -8.35 -11.97
C THR A 597 -2.40 -7.02 -11.49
N HIS A 598 -3.68 -6.81 -11.81
CA HIS A 598 -4.39 -5.64 -11.34
C HIS A 598 -5.88 -5.93 -11.09
N SER A 599 -6.35 -5.49 -9.93
CA SER A 599 -7.77 -5.35 -9.63
C SER A 599 -7.96 -4.21 -8.63
N ILE A 600 -9.09 -3.51 -8.71
CA ILE A 600 -9.53 -2.63 -7.62
C ILE A 600 -9.70 -3.38 -6.29
N SER A 601 -9.96 -4.70 -6.35
CA SER A 601 -10.12 -5.57 -5.20
C SER A 601 -8.83 -6.35 -4.87
N ALA A 602 -8.18 -5.98 -3.77
CA ALA A 602 -6.95 -6.64 -3.33
C ALA A 602 -7.11 -8.15 -3.04
N GLY A 603 -8.32 -8.65 -2.77
CA GLY A 603 -8.57 -10.09 -2.55
C GLY A 603 -8.68 -10.92 -3.83
N LEU A 604 -8.84 -10.28 -5.00
CA LEU A 604 -8.85 -10.91 -6.32
C LEU A 604 -7.56 -10.65 -7.11
N ASP A 605 -6.68 -9.78 -6.61
CA ASP A 605 -5.42 -9.42 -7.26
C ASP A 605 -4.35 -10.51 -7.08
N TYR A 606 -4.51 -11.61 -7.81
CA TYR A 606 -3.64 -12.79 -7.72
C TYR A 606 -3.41 -13.42 -9.10
N PRO A 607 -2.15 -13.70 -9.50
CA PRO A 607 -1.83 -14.24 -10.83
C PRO A 607 -2.12 -15.72 -11.01
N GLY A 608 -2.46 -16.45 -9.95
CA GLY A 608 -2.77 -17.87 -10.00
C GLY A 608 -4.23 -18.17 -9.67
N VAL A 609 -4.55 -19.45 -9.52
CA VAL A 609 -5.86 -19.92 -9.04
C VAL A 609 -5.73 -21.31 -8.39
N GLY A 610 -6.68 -21.71 -7.56
CA GLY A 610 -6.69 -23.05 -6.98
C GLY A 610 -6.76 -24.17 -8.04
N PRO A 611 -6.02 -25.29 -7.89
CA PRO A 611 -5.92 -26.33 -8.91
C PRO A 611 -7.24 -27.07 -9.19
N GLU A 612 -8.15 -27.14 -8.21
CA GLU A 612 -9.46 -27.75 -8.43
C GLU A 612 -10.34 -26.89 -9.35
N HIS A 613 -10.18 -25.56 -9.35
CA HIS A 613 -10.84 -24.70 -10.33
C HIS A 613 -10.24 -24.83 -11.73
N ALA A 614 -8.90 -24.99 -11.83
CA ALA A 614 -8.25 -25.32 -13.10
C ALA A 614 -8.82 -26.61 -13.71
N TRP A 615 -9.01 -27.64 -12.88
CA TRP A 615 -9.68 -28.88 -13.31
C TRP A 615 -11.15 -28.69 -13.67
N LEU A 616 -11.92 -27.92 -12.89
CA LEU A 616 -13.32 -27.64 -13.19
C LEU A 616 -13.51 -26.88 -14.51
N LYS A 617 -12.56 -26.00 -14.85
CA LYS A 617 -12.50 -25.33 -16.16
C LYS A 617 -12.24 -26.34 -17.27
N ASP A 618 -11.14 -27.10 -17.18
CA ASP A 618 -10.70 -28.00 -18.25
C ASP A 618 -11.67 -29.18 -18.48
N SER A 619 -12.36 -29.62 -17.43
CA SER A 619 -13.43 -30.63 -17.53
C SER A 619 -14.74 -30.07 -18.09
N GLY A 620 -14.87 -28.75 -18.24
CA GLY A 620 -16.10 -28.07 -18.64
C GLY A 620 -17.20 -28.08 -17.57
N ARG A 621 -16.87 -28.45 -16.32
CA ARG A 621 -17.87 -28.53 -15.24
C ARG A 621 -18.24 -27.17 -14.69
N ALA A 622 -17.32 -26.22 -14.65
CA ALA A 622 -17.58 -24.83 -14.24
C ALA A 622 -17.23 -23.86 -15.37
N GLU A 623 -17.98 -22.77 -15.44
CA GLU A 623 -17.72 -21.65 -16.34
C GLU A 623 -17.10 -20.48 -15.55
N TYR A 624 -16.18 -19.77 -16.18
CA TYR A 624 -15.49 -18.63 -15.58
C TYR A 624 -15.68 -17.41 -16.47
N ILE A 625 -16.24 -16.35 -15.88
CA ILE A 625 -16.49 -15.08 -16.53
C ILE A 625 -15.71 -13.98 -15.81
N VAL A 626 -15.65 -12.79 -16.42
CA VAL A 626 -14.85 -11.68 -15.91
C VAL A 626 -15.75 -10.48 -15.61
N ALA A 627 -15.44 -9.74 -14.56
CA ALA A 627 -15.99 -8.41 -14.29
C ALA A 627 -14.84 -7.41 -14.12
N THR A 628 -14.83 -6.33 -14.90
CA THR A 628 -13.89 -5.21 -14.78
C THR A 628 -14.10 -4.42 -13.48
N ASP A 629 -13.17 -3.55 -13.13
CA ASP A 629 -13.26 -2.68 -11.96
C ASP A 629 -14.50 -1.78 -12.02
N GLU A 630 -14.83 -1.26 -13.20
CA GLU A 630 -16.05 -0.47 -13.39
C GLU A 630 -17.30 -1.30 -13.09
N GLU A 631 -17.36 -2.52 -13.62
CA GLU A 631 -18.48 -3.44 -13.45
C GLU A 631 -18.62 -3.90 -11.99
N ALA A 632 -17.50 -4.18 -11.33
CA ALA A 632 -17.49 -4.48 -9.90
C ALA A 632 -18.04 -3.30 -9.08
N LEU A 633 -17.66 -2.06 -9.40
CA LEU A 633 -18.20 -0.87 -8.72
C LEU A 633 -19.69 -0.65 -9.03
N ARG A 634 -20.16 -0.98 -10.24
CA ARG A 634 -21.61 -1.02 -10.54
C ARG A 634 -22.30 -2.06 -9.65
N GLY A 635 -21.73 -3.27 -9.51
CA GLY A 635 -22.20 -4.31 -8.59
C GLY A 635 -22.25 -3.83 -7.13
N PHE A 636 -21.21 -3.15 -6.67
CA PHE A 636 -21.13 -2.56 -5.33
C PHE A 636 -22.26 -1.55 -5.09
N ARG A 637 -22.44 -0.61 -6.02
CA ARG A 637 -23.49 0.41 -5.96
C ARG A 637 -24.88 -0.21 -5.95
N MET A 638 -25.14 -1.17 -6.85
CA MET A 638 -26.43 -1.86 -6.94
C MET A 638 -26.78 -2.54 -5.62
N CYS A 639 -25.87 -3.33 -5.04
CA CYS A 639 -26.10 -4.00 -3.77
C CYS A 639 -26.36 -2.99 -2.63
N THR A 640 -25.57 -1.92 -2.58
CA THR A 640 -25.69 -0.87 -1.56
C THR A 640 -27.03 -0.14 -1.64
N GLN A 641 -27.45 0.31 -2.83
CA GLN A 641 -28.65 1.14 -3.00
C GLN A 641 -29.95 0.34 -3.12
N LEU A 642 -29.88 -0.89 -3.63
CA LEU A 642 -31.07 -1.74 -3.80
C LEU A 642 -31.33 -2.58 -2.55
N GLU A 643 -30.30 -3.14 -1.91
CA GLU A 643 -30.48 -4.07 -0.79
C GLU A 643 -30.00 -3.52 0.56
N GLY A 644 -29.38 -2.35 0.60
CA GLY A 644 -28.87 -1.78 1.86
C GLY A 644 -27.72 -2.59 2.47
N ILE A 645 -27.02 -3.36 1.65
CA ILE A 645 -25.87 -4.19 2.06
C ILE A 645 -24.64 -3.60 1.41
N ILE A 646 -23.59 -3.33 2.18
CA ILE A 646 -22.29 -2.87 1.68
C ILE A 646 -21.42 -4.11 1.42
N PRO A 647 -21.30 -4.61 0.18
CA PRO A 647 -20.56 -5.83 -0.13
C PRO A 647 -19.05 -5.55 -0.15
N ALA A 648 -18.22 -6.57 0.08
CA ALA A 648 -16.80 -6.46 -0.26
C ALA A 648 -16.62 -6.25 -1.78
N LEU A 649 -15.56 -5.55 -2.21
CA LEU A 649 -15.26 -5.37 -3.63
C LEU A 649 -15.07 -6.71 -4.36
N GLU A 650 -14.54 -7.74 -3.67
CA GLU A 650 -14.45 -9.12 -4.18
C GLU A 650 -15.84 -9.66 -4.53
N SER A 651 -16.77 -9.60 -3.57
CA SER A 651 -18.15 -10.04 -3.75
C SER A 651 -18.90 -9.20 -4.79
N SER A 652 -18.50 -7.95 -4.99
CA SER A 652 -19.12 -7.03 -5.97
C SER A 652 -18.89 -7.48 -7.42
N HIS A 653 -17.76 -8.15 -7.70
CA HIS A 653 -17.55 -8.83 -8.99
C HIS A 653 -18.61 -9.92 -9.19
N ALA A 654 -18.82 -10.77 -8.18
CA ALA A 654 -19.84 -11.82 -8.24
C ALA A 654 -21.26 -11.26 -8.37
N ILE A 655 -21.58 -10.14 -7.71
CA ILE A 655 -22.87 -9.45 -7.85
C ILE A 655 -23.10 -9.05 -9.32
N TRP A 656 -22.11 -8.42 -9.96
CA TRP A 656 -22.22 -8.05 -11.36
C TRP A 656 -22.44 -9.28 -12.26
N GLY A 657 -21.60 -10.32 -12.11
CA GLY A 657 -21.73 -11.55 -12.86
C GLY A 657 -23.10 -12.24 -12.68
N THR A 658 -23.60 -12.31 -11.44
CA THR A 658 -24.93 -12.83 -11.12
C THR A 658 -26.05 -12.04 -11.81
N VAL A 659 -25.97 -10.71 -11.83
CA VAL A 659 -26.96 -9.88 -12.55
C VAL A 659 -26.96 -10.21 -14.05
N GLN A 660 -25.79 -10.38 -14.67
CA GLN A 660 -25.72 -10.74 -16.09
C GLN A 660 -26.30 -12.14 -16.35
N ILE A 661 -25.97 -13.12 -15.51
CA ILE A 661 -26.51 -14.48 -15.63
C ILE A 661 -28.02 -14.49 -15.42
N ALA A 662 -28.52 -13.84 -14.37
CA ALA A 662 -29.93 -13.82 -14.04
C ALA A 662 -30.80 -13.21 -15.14
N LYS A 663 -30.30 -12.20 -15.87
CA LYS A 663 -30.98 -11.63 -17.06
C LYS A 663 -31.22 -12.65 -18.17
N THR A 664 -30.35 -13.66 -18.29
CA THR A 664 -30.45 -14.70 -19.32
C THR A 664 -31.36 -15.86 -18.92
N LEU A 665 -31.80 -15.91 -17.66
CA LEU A 665 -32.59 -17.01 -17.12
C LEU A 665 -34.05 -16.60 -16.88
N PRO A 666 -35.02 -17.53 -17.10
CA PRO A 666 -36.41 -17.33 -16.72
C PRO A 666 -36.64 -16.87 -15.27
N LYS A 667 -37.69 -16.09 -15.05
CA LYS A 667 -38.02 -15.46 -13.75
C LYS A 667 -38.31 -16.44 -12.62
N ASP A 668 -38.66 -17.68 -12.95
CA ASP A 668 -38.96 -18.76 -12.00
C ASP A 668 -37.72 -19.59 -11.60
N HIS A 669 -36.59 -19.36 -12.26
CA HIS A 669 -35.30 -19.92 -11.86
C HIS A 669 -34.69 -19.18 -10.66
N ASP A 670 -33.74 -19.87 -10.00
CA ASP A 670 -33.04 -19.42 -8.80
C ASP A 670 -31.52 -19.40 -9.03
N VAL A 671 -30.90 -18.25 -8.79
CA VAL A 671 -29.45 -18.06 -8.78
C VAL A 671 -29.00 -17.75 -7.36
N VAL A 672 -28.12 -18.58 -6.81
CA VAL A 672 -27.53 -18.35 -5.48
C VAL A 672 -26.11 -17.82 -5.62
N MET A 673 -25.83 -16.64 -5.10
CA MET A 673 -24.53 -16.00 -5.13
C MET A 673 -23.88 -15.99 -3.74
N CYS A 674 -22.61 -16.39 -3.65
CA CYS A 674 -21.82 -16.30 -2.43
C CYS A 674 -21.39 -14.86 -2.15
N LEU A 675 -22.07 -14.19 -1.22
CA LEU A 675 -21.67 -12.86 -0.74
C LEU A 675 -20.52 -13.04 0.26
N SER A 676 -19.32 -13.25 -0.28
CA SER A 676 -18.16 -13.81 0.40
C SER A 676 -17.60 -13.00 1.58
N GLY A 677 -17.97 -11.72 1.71
CA GLY A 677 -17.50 -10.79 2.72
C GLY A 677 -18.18 -9.42 2.64
N ARG A 678 -18.08 -8.66 3.73
CA ARG A 678 -18.61 -7.28 3.86
C ARG A 678 -17.59 -6.21 3.47
N GLY A 679 -18.09 -5.07 2.99
CA GLY A 679 -17.30 -4.01 2.39
C GLY A 679 -16.77 -2.93 3.31
N ASP A 680 -16.86 -3.07 4.64
CA ASP A 680 -16.33 -2.06 5.58
C ASP A 680 -14.87 -1.70 5.28
N LYS A 681 -14.06 -2.69 4.88
CA LYS A 681 -12.64 -2.52 4.52
C LYS A 681 -12.41 -1.74 3.22
N ASP A 682 -13.44 -1.63 2.39
CA ASP A 682 -13.36 -1.03 1.06
C ASP A 682 -13.94 0.39 1.04
N VAL A 683 -14.67 0.80 2.09
CA VAL A 683 -15.35 2.12 2.16
C VAL A 683 -14.36 3.28 2.06
N GLU A 684 -13.21 3.20 2.74
CA GLU A 684 -12.17 4.24 2.68
C GLU A 684 -11.65 4.41 1.25
N GLN A 685 -11.19 3.32 0.62
CA GLN A 685 -10.75 3.32 -0.77
C GLN A 685 -11.84 3.82 -1.73
N ILE A 686 -13.09 3.42 -1.55
CA ILE A 686 -14.21 3.90 -2.36
C ILE A 686 -14.45 5.39 -2.13
N SER A 687 -14.34 5.89 -0.90
CA SER A 687 -14.53 7.31 -0.57
C SER A 687 -13.50 8.20 -1.27
N GLU A 688 -12.28 7.69 -1.47
CA GLU A 688 -11.21 8.38 -2.21
C GLU A 688 -11.41 8.29 -3.73
N LEU A 689 -11.71 7.09 -4.24
CA LEU A 689 -11.78 6.85 -5.68
C LEU A 689 -13.07 7.35 -6.33
N LEU A 690 -14.18 7.40 -5.59
CA LEU A 690 -15.50 7.71 -6.14
C LEU A 690 -15.58 9.16 -6.66
N PRO A 691 -15.32 10.23 -5.89
CA PRO A 691 -15.49 11.61 -6.37
C PRO A 691 -14.58 11.98 -7.57
N GLY A 692 -13.47 11.26 -7.74
CA GLY A 692 -12.49 11.48 -8.81
C GLY A 692 -12.77 10.68 -10.09
N LYS A 693 -12.45 9.37 -10.06
CA LYS A 693 -12.41 8.49 -11.26
C LYS A 693 -13.80 7.99 -11.65
N TRP A 694 -14.68 7.75 -10.67
CA TRP A 694 -15.83 6.88 -10.86
C TRP A 694 -17.20 7.55 -10.76
N ALA A 695 -17.35 8.67 -10.05
CA ALA A 695 -18.66 9.29 -9.80
C ALA A 695 -19.43 9.57 -11.09
N GLU A 696 -18.76 10.17 -12.09
CA GLU A 696 -19.36 10.46 -13.40
C GLU A 696 -19.66 9.18 -14.19
N LYS A 697 -18.71 8.23 -14.24
CA LYS A 697 -18.87 6.96 -14.99
C LYS A 697 -20.00 6.10 -14.45
N LEU A 698 -20.18 6.11 -13.14
CA LEU A 698 -21.16 5.29 -12.42
C LEU A 698 -22.48 6.02 -12.16
N ASP A 699 -22.56 7.32 -12.46
CA ASP A 699 -23.67 8.19 -12.04
C ASP A 699 -23.93 8.05 -10.52
N TRP A 700 -22.86 8.22 -9.73
CA TRP A 700 -22.88 7.99 -8.29
C TRP A 700 -22.12 9.07 -7.54
N HIS A 701 -22.84 10.13 -7.15
CA HIS A 701 -22.29 11.29 -6.46
C HIS A 701 -22.67 11.26 -4.96
N ILE A 702 -21.66 11.22 -4.09
CA ILE A 702 -21.80 11.35 -2.63
C ILE A 702 -21.28 12.74 -2.22
N ALA A 703 -21.98 13.43 -1.32
CA ALA A 703 -21.73 14.84 -0.99
C ALA A 703 -20.31 15.13 -0.46
N LEU A 704 -19.75 16.29 -0.84
CA LEU A 704 -18.40 16.73 -0.48
C LEU A 704 -18.26 17.03 1.03
N ALA A 705 -17.17 16.56 1.65
CA ALA A 705 -16.79 16.95 3.00
C ALA A 705 -16.48 18.47 3.08
N ASN A 706 -16.97 19.13 4.14
CA ASN A 706 -16.66 20.52 4.48
C ASN A 706 -15.87 20.53 5.78
N ILE A 707 -14.94 21.48 5.94
CA ILE A 707 -14.19 21.61 7.20
C ILE A 707 -15.12 21.85 8.40
N ASN A 708 -16.21 22.61 8.20
CA ASN A 708 -17.19 22.89 9.24
C ASN A 708 -18.50 22.16 8.99
N THR A 709 -18.67 21.01 9.63
CA THR A 709 -19.88 20.18 9.53
C THR A 709 -21.08 20.75 10.30
N ARG A 710 -20.89 21.80 11.12
CA ARG A 710 -21.98 22.49 11.81
C ARG A 710 -22.93 23.20 10.84
N ILE A 711 -22.41 23.62 9.68
CA ILE A 711 -23.20 24.32 8.66
C ILE A 711 -23.31 23.43 7.44
N SER A 712 -24.47 22.78 7.33
CA SER A 712 -24.86 21.97 6.17
C SER A 712 -25.65 22.80 5.18
N TYR A 713 -25.04 23.08 4.03
CA TYR A 713 -25.72 23.58 2.84
C TYR A 713 -25.71 22.49 1.77
N PHE A 714 -26.82 22.40 1.03
CA PHE A 714 -26.99 21.43 -0.03
C PHE A 714 -26.85 22.15 -1.38
N PRO A 715 -25.82 21.85 -2.18
CA PRO A 715 -25.69 22.42 -3.52
C PRO A 715 -26.79 21.88 -4.44
N THR A 716 -27.17 22.67 -5.44
CA THR A 716 -28.10 22.26 -6.50
C THR A 716 -27.44 21.26 -7.43
N ALA A 717 -26.17 21.50 -7.75
CA ALA A 717 -25.32 20.60 -8.53
C ALA A 717 -23.85 20.92 -8.22
N ILE A 718 -22.97 19.94 -8.41
CA ILE A 718 -21.51 20.12 -8.32
C ILE A 718 -20.91 19.70 -9.65
N VAL A 719 -19.96 20.48 -10.16
CA VAL A 719 -19.25 20.22 -11.41
C VAL A 719 -17.75 20.36 -11.21
N PHE A 720 -16.98 19.54 -11.92
CA PHE A 720 -15.51 19.43 -11.77
C PHE A 720 -14.80 19.79 -13.09
N PRO A 721 -14.65 21.08 -13.41
CA PRO A 721 -13.99 21.53 -14.64
C PRO A 721 -12.53 21.07 -14.70
N ASN A 722 -12.06 20.72 -15.90
CA ASN A 722 -10.64 20.50 -16.18
C ASN A 722 -9.99 21.73 -16.84
N THR A 723 -10.80 22.59 -17.47
CA THR A 723 -10.36 23.71 -18.29
C THR A 723 -11.18 24.97 -18.00
N ALA A 724 -10.67 26.14 -18.41
CA ALA A 724 -11.40 27.39 -18.31
C ALA A 724 -12.68 27.37 -19.17
N GLU A 725 -12.67 26.67 -20.30
CA GLU A 725 -13.82 26.48 -21.18
C GLU A 725 -14.95 25.70 -20.50
N ASP A 726 -14.61 24.70 -19.69
CA ASP A 726 -15.61 23.98 -18.89
C ASP A 726 -16.26 24.90 -17.86
N VAL A 727 -15.45 25.74 -17.19
CA VAL A 727 -15.97 26.79 -16.30
C VAL A 727 -16.93 27.72 -17.03
N GLN A 728 -16.61 28.17 -18.26
CA GLN A 728 -17.52 28.99 -19.07
C GLN A 728 -18.86 28.30 -19.32
N LYS A 729 -18.86 26.99 -19.66
CA LYS A 729 -20.09 26.23 -19.89
C LYS A 729 -20.95 26.16 -18.63
N TYR A 730 -20.33 25.85 -17.49
CA TYR A 730 -21.04 25.73 -16.22
C TYR A 730 -21.59 27.06 -15.73
N VAL A 731 -20.81 28.15 -15.81
CA VAL A 731 -21.30 29.50 -15.46
C VAL A 731 -22.47 29.90 -16.34
N LYS A 732 -22.40 29.67 -17.66
CA LYS A 732 -23.53 29.94 -18.57
C LYS A 732 -24.77 29.14 -18.19
N CYS A 733 -24.59 27.87 -17.81
CA CYS A 733 -25.68 27.01 -17.35
C CYS A 733 -26.35 27.57 -16.08
N GLY A 734 -25.55 27.90 -15.06
CA GLY A 734 -26.06 28.51 -13.82
C GLY A 734 -26.82 29.81 -14.09
N ALA A 735 -26.22 30.70 -14.88
CA ALA A 735 -26.80 31.99 -15.26
C ALA A 735 -28.11 31.86 -16.06
N ALA A 736 -28.17 30.92 -17.03
CA ALA A 736 -29.36 30.68 -17.84
C ALA A 736 -30.55 30.16 -17.01
N ASN A 737 -30.28 29.43 -15.94
CA ASN A 737 -31.29 28.83 -15.07
C ASN A 737 -31.58 29.66 -13.80
N GLY A 738 -30.99 30.84 -13.66
CA GLY A 738 -31.16 31.69 -12.46
C GLY A 738 -30.55 31.11 -11.18
N VAL A 739 -29.75 30.05 -11.29
CA VAL A 739 -29.12 29.36 -10.16
C VAL A 739 -27.87 30.11 -9.74
N ALA A 740 -27.69 30.31 -8.43
CA ALA A 740 -26.47 30.90 -7.89
C ALA A 740 -25.25 30.05 -8.29
N THR A 741 -24.15 30.67 -8.70
CA THR A 741 -22.91 29.95 -9.02
C THR A 741 -21.82 30.31 -8.02
N VAL A 742 -21.11 29.31 -7.50
CA VAL A 742 -20.01 29.50 -6.53
C VAL A 742 -18.79 28.69 -6.93
N GLY A 743 -17.60 29.26 -6.76
CA GLY A 743 -16.34 28.56 -6.95
C GLY A 743 -15.89 27.88 -5.66
N ARG A 744 -15.42 26.64 -5.76
CA ARG A 744 -14.81 25.89 -4.67
C ARG A 744 -13.39 25.51 -5.04
N SER A 745 -12.43 25.98 -4.26
CA SER A 745 -11.01 25.61 -4.41
C SER A 745 -10.62 24.52 -3.41
N GLY A 746 -11.03 24.68 -2.15
CA GLY A 746 -10.62 23.74 -1.12
C GLY A 746 -11.59 23.36 0.01
N GLY A 747 -12.80 23.92 0.06
CA GLY A 747 -13.76 23.57 1.11
C GLY A 747 -13.45 24.06 2.52
N HIS A 748 -12.28 24.68 2.73
CA HIS A 748 -11.83 25.29 3.98
C HIS A 748 -12.52 26.65 4.26
N SER A 749 -13.85 26.67 4.22
CA SER A 749 -14.67 27.86 4.52
C SER A 749 -15.33 27.69 5.89
N TYR A 750 -15.06 28.59 6.83
CA TYR A 750 -15.59 28.51 8.21
C TYR A 750 -17.12 28.56 8.28
N ALA A 751 -17.79 29.13 7.28
CA ALA A 751 -19.25 29.14 7.15
C ALA A 751 -19.78 28.25 6.00
N SER A 752 -18.96 27.36 5.44
CA SER A 752 -19.33 26.49 4.31
C SER A 752 -19.84 27.22 3.04
N TYR A 753 -19.51 28.49 2.82
CA TYR A 753 -19.98 29.26 1.66
C TYR A 753 -19.41 28.79 0.32
N GLY A 754 -18.34 27.99 0.32
CA GLY A 754 -17.83 27.32 -0.88
C GLY A 754 -18.78 26.28 -1.48
N VAL A 755 -19.82 25.86 -0.76
CA VAL A 755 -20.92 25.02 -1.29
C VAL A 755 -22.24 25.81 -1.48
N GLY A 756 -22.18 27.14 -1.37
CA GLY A 756 -23.31 28.03 -1.57
C GLY A 756 -23.95 28.48 -0.25
N GLY A 757 -25.28 28.50 -0.22
CA GLY A 757 -26.09 28.89 0.93
C GLY A 757 -27.37 28.07 1.01
N LYS A 758 -28.33 28.50 1.84
CA LYS A 758 -29.60 27.78 2.06
C LYS A 758 -30.44 27.56 0.80
N ASP A 759 -30.27 28.41 -0.21
CA ASP A 759 -31.08 28.40 -1.43
C ASP A 759 -30.50 27.50 -2.55
N GLY A 760 -29.43 26.75 -2.27
CA GLY A 760 -28.72 25.92 -3.24
C GLY A 760 -27.88 26.74 -4.24
N ALA A 761 -26.81 26.12 -4.74
CA ALA A 761 -25.95 26.72 -5.77
C ALA A 761 -25.39 25.65 -6.71
N LEU A 762 -25.06 26.06 -7.94
CA LEU A 762 -24.14 25.33 -8.80
C LEU A 762 -22.71 25.55 -8.28
N VAL A 763 -22.11 24.51 -7.73
CA VAL A 763 -20.75 24.53 -7.20
C VAL A 763 -19.78 24.12 -8.31
N ILE A 764 -18.90 25.03 -8.68
CA ILE A 764 -17.80 24.77 -9.61
C ILE A 764 -16.57 24.44 -8.78
N ASP A 765 -16.27 23.15 -8.63
CA ASP A 765 -15.15 22.65 -7.83
C ASP A 765 -13.89 22.54 -8.69
N LEU A 766 -12.95 23.44 -8.43
CA LEU A 766 -11.73 23.64 -9.20
C LEU A 766 -10.62 22.67 -8.80
N SER A 767 -10.88 21.67 -7.94
CA SER A 767 -9.85 20.74 -7.43
C SER A 767 -9.08 19.96 -8.51
N ARG A 768 -9.60 19.88 -9.74
CA ARG A 768 -8.91 19.28 -10.90
C ARG A 768 -8.00 20.27 -11.65
N MET A 769 -8.15 21.57 -11.45
CA MET A 769 -7.35 22.62 -12.07
C MET A 769 -6.14 22.97 -11.18
N LYS A 770 -5.10 22.13 -11.24
CA LYS A 770 -3.90 22.21 -10.37
C LYS A 770 -2.59 22.55 -11.08
N ALA A 771 -2.63 22.97 -12.35
CA ALA A 771 -1.41 23.34 -13.06
C ALA A 771 -0.70 24.49 -12.33
N LEU A 772 0.64 24.39 -12.25
CA LEU A 772 1.52 25.40 -11.69
C LEU A 772 2.78 25.46 -12.55
N SER A 773 3.20 26.66 -12.90
CA SER A 773 4.48 26.90 -13.57
C SER A 773 5.12 28.16 -13.01
N VAL A 774 6.45 28.19 -12.98
CA VAL A 774 7.25 29.35 -12.60
C VAL A 774 8.25 29.60 -13.73
N ASP A 775 8.30 30.82 -14.26
CA ASP A 775 9.28 31.19 -15.29
C ASP A 775 10.57 31.78 -14.68
N ASP A 776 11.58 32.00 -15.54
CA ASP A 776 12.90 32.52 -15.14
C ASP A 776 12.84 33.92 -14.51
N SER A 777 11.76 34.69 -14.75
CA SER A 777 11.55 36.00 -14.13
C SER A 777 11.00 35.89 -12.70
N GLY A 778 10.62 34.68 -12.27
CA GLY A 778 9.92 34.43 -11.01
C GLY A 778 8.41 34.70 -11.11
N SER A 779 7.85 34.80 -12.31
CA SER A 779 6.40 34.86 -12.51
C SER A 779 5.82 33.46 -12.37
N ALA A 780 4.87 33.26 -11.45
CA ALA A 780 4.22 31.99 -11.22
C ALA A 780 2.76 32.02 -11.68
N LYS A 781 2.39 31.11 -12.57
CA LYS A 781 1.00 30.84 -12.96
C LYS A 781 0.49 29.67 -12.17
N ILE A 782 -0.58 29.89 -11.40
CA ILE A 782 -1.12 28.92 -10.45
C ILE A 782 -2.63 28.80 -10.68
N GLN A 783 -3.07 27.63 -11.12
CA GLN A 783 -4.49 27.34 -11.20
C GLN A 783 -5.11 27.24 -9.81
N THR A 784 -6.36 27.69 -9.71
CA THR A 784 -7.07 27.92 -8.44
C THR A 784 -7.35 26.64 -7.63
N GLY A 785 -7.22 25.44 -8.21
CA GLY A 785 -7.42 24.17 -7.53
C GLY A 785 -6.31 23.76 -6.56
N ASN A 786 -5.16 24.43 -6.59
CA ASN A 786 -4.03 24.12 -5.71
C ASN A 786 -4.31 24.49 -4.24
N ARG A 787 -3.73 23.72 -3.32
CA ARG A 787 -3.73 23.98 -1.87
C ARG A 787 -2.45 24.72 -1.44
N LEU A 788 -2.49 25.40 -0.29
CA LEU A 788 -1.34 26.18 0.19
C LEU A 788 -0.08 25.32 0.43
N GLY A 789 -0.24 24.11 0.97
CA GLY A 789 0.88 23.18 1.18
C GLY A 789 1.56 22.81 -0.14
N GLU A 790 0.76 22.42 -1.15
CA GLU A 790 1.24 22.09 -2.50
C GLU A 790 1.94 23.29 -3.18
N ILE A 791 1.42 24.52 -2.98
CA ILE A 791 2.04 25.73 -3.54
C ILE A 791 3.40 25.99 -2.87
N ALA A 792 3.49 25.86 -1.55
CA ALA A 792 4.75 26.09 -0.84
C ALA A 792 5.85 25.13 -1.30
N GLU A 793 5.54 23.84 -1.40
CA GLU A 793 6.46 22.81 -1.89
C GLU A 793 6.88 23.10 -3.34
N LYS A 794 5.92 23.30 -4.24
CA LYS A 794 6.22 23.54 -5.66
C LYS A 794 7.02 24.82 -5.90
N LEU A 795 6.75 25.91 -5.17
CA LEU A 795 7.55 27.15 -5.29
C LEU A 795 8.98 26.96 -4.79
N TRP A 796 9.16 26.17 -3.73
CA TRP A 796 10.49 25.83 -3.22
C TRP A 796 11.28 25.01 -4.24
N ASP A 797 10.66 23.97 -4.80
CA ASP A 797 11.29 23.10 -5.79
C ASP A 797 11.57 23.82 -7.12
N ASN A 798 10.74 24.79 -7.50
CA ASN A 798 10.88 25.57 -8.74
C ASN A 798 11.62 26.88 -8.50
N GLY A 799 12.89 26.77 -8.12
CA GLY A 799 13.81 27.92 -8.03
C GLY A 799 13.80 28.64 -6.69
N GLN A 800 13.45 27.94 -5.60
CA GLN A 800 13.47 28.44 -4.22
C GLN A 800 12.75 29.78 -4.14
N ARG A 801 11.50 29.81 -4.59
CA ARG A 801 10.63 30.97 -4.58
C ARG A 801 9.73 30.96 -3.36
N ALA A 802 9.23 32.13 -2.99
CA ALA A 802 8.34 32.32 -1.86
C ALA A 802 7.20 33.29 -2.20
N LEU A 803 6.06 33.06 -1.56
CA LEU A 803 4.91 33.97 -1.52
C LEU A 803 4.39 34.05 -0.08
N PRO A 804 3.82 35.19 0.36
CA PRO A 804 3.15 35.25 1.64
C PRO A 804 1.85 34.46 1.60
N HIS A 805 1.69 33.46 2.47
CA HIS A 805 0.44 32.72 2.63
C HIS A 805 0.34 32.11 4.03
N GLY A 806 -0.85 31.61 4.38
CA GLY A 806 -1.13 30.93 5.65
C GLY A 806 -0.44 29.56 5.77
N VAL A 807 -0.50 28.98 6.96
CA VAL A 807 0.27 27.76 7.31
C VAL A 807 -0.56 26.47 7.33
N CYS A 808 -1.90 26.56 7.30
CA CYS A 808 -2.75 25.37 7.17
C CYS A 808 -2.66 24.83 5.73
N PRO A 809 -2.18 23.58 5.53
CA PRO A 809 -1.87 23.08 4.19
C PRO A 809 -3.12 22.86 3.34
N TYR A 810 -4.28 22.59 3.95
CA TYR A 810 -5.54 22.30 3.27
C TYR A 810 -6.27 23.53 2.75
N VAL A 811 -5.85 24.75 3.09
CA VAL A 811 -6.51 25.95 2.59
C VAL A 811 -6.39 26.01 1.06
N GLY A 812 -7.53 26.22 0.37
CA GLY A 812 -7.56 26.38 -1.08
C GLY A 812 -7.03 27.76 -1.51
N SER A 813 -6.16 27.79 -2.51
CA SER A 813 -5.49 29.00 -2.99
C SER A 813 -6.46 30.09 -3.48
N GLY A 814 -7.60 29.71 -4.07
CA GLY A 814 -8.58 30.66 -4.57
C GLY A 814 -9.17 31.56 -3.51
N GLY A 815 -9.76 30.97 -2.46
CA GLY A 815 -10.33 31.72 -1.35
C GLY A 815 -9.26 32.51 -0.59
N HIS A 816 -8.10 31.89 -0.36
CA HIS A 816 -7.00 32.55 0.34
C HIS A 816 -6.55 33.84 -0.39
N THR A 817 -6.30 33.75 -1.70
CA THR A 817 -5.88 34.89 -2.54
C THR A 817 -6.98 35.96 -2.65
N ALA A 818 -8.22 35.54 -2.88
CA ALA A 818 -9.35 36.45 -3.14
C ALA A 818 -9.69 37.38 -1.96
N PHE A 819 -9.26 37.04 -0.74
CA PHE A 819 -9.62 37.77 0.48
C PHE A 819 -8.41 38.28 1.28
N GLY A 820 -7.22 38.38 0.69
CA GLY A 820 -6.02 38.86 1.38
C GLY A 820 -4.84 37.93 1.18
N GLY A 821 -4.94 36.78 1.83
CA GLY A 821 -3.87 35.80 1.93
C GLY A 821 -2.82 36.26 2.94
N PHE A 822 -3.25 36.43 4.19
CA PHE A 822 -2.38 36.76 5.32
C PHE A 822 -1.67 35.51 5.84
N GLY A 823 -0.40 35.67 6.24
CA GLY A 823 0.37 34.66 6.96
C GLY A 823 1.70 35.20 7.52
N PRO A 824 2.57 34.32 8.04
CA PRO A 824 3.79 34.71 8.76
C PRO A 824 4.73 35.62 7.95
N PHE A 825 4.82 35.42 6.63
CA PHE A 825 5.68 36.21 5.76
C PHE A 825 5.08 37.58 5.36
N SER A 826 3.81 37.83 5.70
CA SER A 826 3.10 39.03 5.23
C SER A 826 3.64 40.34 5.80
N ARG A 827 4.22 40.33 7.00
CA ARG A 827 4.87 41.54 7.56
C ARG A 827 6.10 41.97 6.78
N VAL A 828 6.75 41.04 6.08
CA VAL A 828 7.89 41.33 5.19
C VAL A 828 7.40 41.67 3.79
N ALA A 829 6.57 40.80 3.23
CA ALA A 829 6.26 40.79 1.80
C ALA A 829 4.92 41.46 1.43
N GLY A 830 4.07 41.83 2.40
CA GLY A 830 2.68 42.22 2.13
C GLY A 830 1.73 41.01 2.06
N LEU A 831 0.49 41.24 1.66
CA LEU A 831 -0.52 40.19 1.52
C LEU A 831 -0.27 39.36 0.25
N LEU A 832 -0.73 38.10 0.19
CA LEU A 832 -0.59 37.24 -1.00
C LEU A 832 -1.02 37.95 -2.27
N HIS A 833 -2.19 38.61 -2.23
CA HIS A 833 -2.73 39.26 -3.40
C HIS A 833 -2.00 40.54 -3.82
N ASP A 834 -1.07 41.05 -3.01
CA ASP A 834 -0.21 42.19 -3.40
C ASP A 834 0.75 41.76 -4.51
N HIS A 835 1.04 40.45 -4.57
CA HIS A 835 1.90 39.82 -5.57
C HIS A 835 1.15 39.36 -6.81
N VAL A 836 -0.20 39.43 -6.83
CA VAL A 836 -0.97 39.07 -8.03
C VAL A 836 -0.75 40.15 -9.09
N THR A 837 -0.31 39.75 -10.28
CA THR A 837 -0.11 40.62 -11.45
C THR A 837 -1.27 40.50 -12.44
N SER A 838 -1.91 39.34 -12.53
CA SER A 838 -3.13 39.13 -13.30
C SER A 838 -3.95 37.93 -12.80
N ALA A 839 -5.22 37.90 -13.18
CA ALA A 839 -6.14 36.79 -12.94
C ALA A 839 -6.93 36.46 -14.20
N GLU A 840 -6.91 35.19 -14.61
CA GLU A 840 -7.80 34.65 -15.64
C GLU A 840 -9.15 34.30 -15.00
N ILE A 841 -10.24 34.85 -15.53
CA ILE A 841 -11.54 34.80 -14.88
C ILE A 841 -12.68 34.61 -15.87
N VAL A 842 -13.64 33.77 -15.47
CA VAL A 842 -14.93 33.60 -16.15
C VAL A 842 -16.00 34.46 -15.46
N LEU A 843 -16.58 35.39 -16.22
CA LEU A 843 -17.65 36.31 -15.79
C LEU A 843 -19.04 35.71 -15.93
N ALA A 844 -20.07 36.40 -15.40
CA ALA A 844 -21.43 35.88 -15.26
C ALA A 844 -22.13 35.58 -16.59
N ASN A 845 -21.71 36.24 -17.67
CA ASN A 845 -22.15 35.97 -19.03
C ASN A 845 -21.35 34.83 -19.71
N GLY A 846 -20.43 34.20 -18.99
CA GLY A 846 -19.52 33.17 -19.47
C GLY A 846 -18.33 33.67 -20.28
N THR A 847 -18.01 34.97 -20.24
CA THR A 847 -16.81 35.51 -20.90
C THR A 847 -15.56 35.13 -20.10
N LEU A 848 -14.59 34.49 -20.75
CA LEU A 848 -13.24 34.30 -20.24
C LEU A 848 -12.43 35.57 -20.54
N THR A 849 -11.86 36.20 -19.52
CA THR A 849 -11.06 37.41 -19.68
C THR A 849 -9.95 37.48 -18.65
N THR A 850 -9.05 38.45 -18.80
CA THR A 850 -7.96 38.70 -17.86
C THR A 850 -8.21 40.00 -17.12
N ALA A 851 -8.07 39.97 -15.79
CA ALA A 851 -8.03 41.16 -14.95
C ALA A 851 -6.58 41.42 -14.52
N SER A 852 -6.05 42.60 -14.84
CA SER A 852 -4.68 43.03 -14.55
C SER A 852 -4.61 44.55 -14.32
N ALA A 853 -3.42 45.08 -14.08
CA ALA A 853 -3.20 46.52 -13.99
C ALA A 853 -3.47 47.28 -15.31
N THR A 854 -3.51 46.59 -16.45
CA THR A 854 -3.71 47.19 -17.77
C THR A 854 -5.03 46.79 -18.43
N GLN A 855 -5.69 45.74 -17.94
CA GLN A 855 -6.93 45.19 -18.50
C GLN A 855 -7.95 44.94 -17.38
N ASN A 856 -9.20 45.42 -17.54
CA ASN A 856 -10.26 45.28 -16.53
C ASN A 856 -9.82 45.73 -15.11
N GLN A 857 -9.22 46.93 -14.99
CA GLN A 857 -8.55 47.41 -13.77
C GLN A 857 -9.45 47.43 -12.52
N ASP A 858 -10.71 47.84 -12.67
CA ASP A 858 -11.66 47.84 -11.55
C ASP A 858 -11.99 46.42 -11.07
N LEU A 859 -12.15 45.48 -12.00
CA LEU A 859 -12.31 44.06 -11.67
C LEU A 859 -11.06 43.54 -10.97
N PHE A 860 -9.87 43.84 -11.49
CA PHE A 860 -8.60 43.44 -10.90
C PHE A 860 -8.41 43.96 -9.48
N TRP A 861 -8.83 45.20 -9.22
CA TRP A 861 -8.87 45.77 -7.88
C TRP A 861 -9.88 45.04 -6.97
N ALA A 862 -11.08 44.75 -7.48
CA ALA A 862 -12.12 44.05 -6.73
C ALA A 862 -11.73 42.60 -6.37
N LEU A 863 -11.07 41.88 -7.28
CA LEU A 863 -10.64 40.49 -7.08
C LEU A 863 -9.68 40.32 -5.90
N ARG A 864 -8.87 41.35 -5.61
CA ARG A 864 -7.86 41.35 -4.54
C ARG A 864 -8.45 41.85 -3.21
N GLY A 865 -9.52 41.20 -2.76
CA GLY A 865 -10.20 41.49 -1.48
C GLY A 865 -11.68 41.10 -1.43
N ALA A 866 -12.32 40.84 -2.58
CA ALA A 866 -13.72 40.41 -2.66
C ALA A 866 -13.98 39.43 -3.83
N GLY A 867 -12.95 38.70 -4.30
CA GLY A 867 -12.96 38.11 -5.64
C GLY A 867 -14.03 37.06 -5.93
N ALA A 868 -14.45 36.28 -4.93
CA ALA A 868 -15.49 35.26 -5.09
C ALA A 868 -16.87 35.82 -5.51
N SER A 869 -17.06 37.14 -5.44
CA SER A 869 -18.33 37.78 -5.82
C SER A 869 -18.43 38.18 -7.30
N TYR A 870 -17.39 38.00 -8.12
CA TYR A 870 -17.35 38.60 -9.47
C TYR A 870 -17.20 37.60 -10.62
N GLY A 871 -16.76 36.39 -10.32
CA GLY A 871 -16.47 35.36 -11.32
C GLY A 871 -15.78 34.15 -10.73
N ILE A 872 -15.49 33.19 -11.59
CA ILE A 872 -14.64 32.04 -11.26
C ILE A 872 -13.25 32.33 -11.81
N VAL A 873 -12.30 32.58 -10.90
CA VAL A 873 -10.89 32.72 -11.29
C VAL A 873 -10.32 31.32 -11.52
N THR A 874 -9.87 31.05 -12.74
CA THR A 874 -9.31 29.76 -13.18
C THR A 874 -7.82 29.68 -12.88
N GLU A 875 -7.11 30.79 -13.07
CA GLU A 875 -5.67 30.92 -12.85
C GLU A 875 -5.29 32.29 -12.29
N TRP A 876 -4.36 32.30 -11.34
CA TRP A 876 -3.70 33.49 -10.83
C TRP A 876 -2.27 33.55 -11.34
N THR A 877 -1.82 34.73 -11.77
CA THR A 877 -0.40 35.00 -12.03
C THR A 877 0.16 35.84 -10.88
N PHE A 878 1.25 35.36 -10.28
CA PHE A 878 1.95 36.01 -9.18
C PHE A 878 3.37 36.43 -9.57
N SER A 879 3.79 37.60 -9.12
CA SER A 879 5.21 37.95 -9.04
C SER A 879 5.80 37.38 -7.75
N THR A 880 6.46 36.22 -7.84
CA THR A 880 7.04 35.58 -6.63
C THR A 880 8.28 36.32 -6.15
N LEU A 881 8.68 36.06 -4.91
CA LEU A 881 9.92 36.56 -4.32
C LEU A 881 10.98 35.46 -4.25
N PRO A 882 12.28 35.78 -4.29
CA PRO A 882 13.31 34.83 -3.86
C PRO A 882 13.02 34.40 -2.43
N ALA A 883 13.08 33.10 -2.15
CA ALA A 883 12.92 32.61 -0.79
C ALA A 883 14.02 33.18 0.11
N PRO A 884 13.68 33.65 1.32
CA PRO A 884 14.69 34.08 2.28
C PRO A 884 15.71 32.96 2.53
N PRO A 885 17.02 33.23 2.43
CA PRO A 885 18.06 32.22 2.58
C PRO A 885 18.14 31.68 4.01
N THR A 886 17.54 32.38 4.97
CA THR A 886 17.53 32.01 6.38
C THR A 886 16.22 32.49 7.00
N VAL A 887 15.53 31.56 7.67
CA VAL A 887 14.32 31.81 8.47
C VAL A 887 14.52 31.20 9.84
N ILE A 888 14.23 31.94 10.91
CA ILE A 888 14.38 31.44 12.28
C ILE A 888 13.00 31.27 12.87
N SER A 889 12.57 30.02 13.01
CA SER A 889 11.33 29.71 13.72
C SER A 889 11.60 29.68 15.21
N TYR A 890 10.76 30.34 16.00
CA TYR A 890 10.91 30.40 17.45
C TYR A 890 9.59 30.10 18.16
N ARG A 891 9.71 29.61 19.39
CA ARG A 891 8.58 29.28 20.25
C ARG A 891 8.94 29.49 21.72
N VAL A 892 7.99 30.00 22.50
CA VAL A 892 8.01 29.95 23.97
C VAL A 892 6.94 28.96 24.39
N ASP A 893 7.37 27.84 24.95
CA ASP A 893 6.49 26.76 25.37
C ASP A 893 6.17 26.86 26.88
N TYR A 894 4.88 26.83 27.22
CA TYR A 894 4.37 26.80 28.59
C TYR A 894 3.68 25.46 28.96
N ASN A 895 3.74 24.44 28.11
CA ASN A 895 3.02 23.17 28.26
C ASN A 895 3.38 22.40 29.54
N THR A 896 4.57 22.64 30.11
CA THR A 896 5.01 22.01 31.37
C THR A 896 4.84 22.92 32.58
N VAL A 897 4.16 24.06 32.43
CA VAL A 897 3.98 25.07 33.49
C VAL A 897 2.50 25.38 33.67
N VAL A 898 2.04 25.34 34.92
CA VAL A 898 0.71 25.83 35.29
C VAL A 898 0.73 27.35 35.44
N LEU A 899 0.11 28.09 34.52
CA LEU A 899 -0.02 29.54 34.60
C LEU A 899 -1.33 29.95 35.28
N THR A 900 -1.25 30.87 36.24
CA THR A 900 -2.44 31.59 36.70
C THR A 900 -2.93 32.58 35.64
N VAL A 901 -4.22 32.92 35.66
CA VAL A 901 -4.82 33.97 34.80
C VAL A 901 -4.02 35.27 34.88
N GLN A 902 -3.56 35.65 36.07
CA GLN A 902 -2.78 36.88 36.27
C GLN A 902 -1.36 36.78 35.69
N GLN A 903 -0.72 35.60 35.73
CA GLN A 903 0.57 35.39 35.06
C GLN A 903 0.42 35.43 33.54
N ALA A 904 -0.59 34.75 32.98
CA ALA A 904 -0.88 34.78 31.54
C ALA A 904 -1.14 36.21 31.04
N LYS A 905 -1.83 37.03 31.85
CA LYS A 905 -2.07 38.45 31.59
C LYS A 905 -0.79 39.28 31.49
N GLU A 906 0.11 39.16 32.46
CA GLU A 906 1.37 39.91 32.42
C GLU A 906 2.29 39.43 31.28
N LEU A 907 2.29 38.13 30.97
CA LEU A 907 3.00 37.59 29.81
C LEU A 907 2.42 38.11 28.49
N LEU A 908 1.10 38.22 28.36
CA LEU A 908 0.46 38.76 27.15
C LEU A 908 0.70 40.27 26.97
N LYS A 909 0.78 41.04 28.07
CA LYS A 909 1.23 42.44 28.02
C LYS A 909 2.67 42.56 27.53
N SER A 910 3.56 41.69 28.02
CA SER A 910 4.95 41.60 27.54
C SER A 910 5.02 41.22 26.06
N TRP A 911 4.21 40.25 25.64
CA TRP A 911 4.04 39.89 24.24
C TRP A 911 3.60 41.08 23.40
N GLN A 912 2.57 41.84 23.82
CA GLN A 912 2.11 43.01 23.07
C GLN A 912 3.19 44.08 22.95
N LYS A 913 3.97 44.32 24.00
CA LYS A 913 5.10 45.26 23.97
C LYS A 913 6.14 44.86 22.91
N ILE A 914 6.47 43.57 22.85
CA ILE A 914 7.38 43.03 21.83
C ILE A 914 6.74 43.12 20.44
N ALA A 915 5.49 42.67 20.27
CA ALA A 915 4.76 42.71 19.02
C ALA A 915 4.67 44.13 18.41
N LEU A 916 4.44 45.16 19.23
CA LEU A 916 4.33 46.55 18.78
C LEU A 916 5.68 47.18 18.43
N SER A 917 6.77 46.71 19.02
CA SER A 917 8.14 47.18 18.74
C SER A 917 8.90 46.27 17.75
N ALA A 918 8.30 45.16 17.34
CA ALA A 918 8.92 44.16 16.49
C ALA A 918 9.26 44.72 15.10
N PRO A 919 10.49 44.47 14.59
CA PRO A 919 10.84 44.81 13.22
C PRO A 919 9.93 44.07 12.23
N ASP A 920 9.83 44.57 11.00
CA ASP A 920 8.99 43.97 9.95
C ASP A 920 9.40 42.54 9.58
N SER A 921 10.67 42.20 9.80
CA SER A 921 11.23 40.85 9.60
C SER A 921 10.78 39.82 10.63
N LEU A 922 10.03 40.19 11.68
CA LEU A 922 9.61 39.28 12.74
C LEU A 922 8.09 39.03 12.70
N SER A 923 7.62 37.83 12.40
CA SER A 923 6.22 37.48 12.70
C SER A 923 6.09 37.19 14.19
N VAL A 924 5.01 37.67 14.82
CA VAL A 924 4.77 37.53 16.26
C VAL A 924 3.34 37.06 16.46
N ILE A 925 3.18 35.82 16.90
CA ILE A 925 1.90 35.13 17.08
C ILE A 925 1.78 34.70 18.55
N CYS A 926 0.59 34.83 19.11
CA CYS A 926 0.24 34.27 20.41
C CYS A 926 -1.02 33.43 20.26
N SER A 927 -1.11 32.31 20.97
CA SER A 927 -2.35 31.58 21.20
C SER A 927 -2.58 31.42 22.69
N ILE A 928 -3.80 31.66 23.16
CA ILE A 928 -4.24 31.34 24.52
C ILE A 928 -5.56 30.58 24.44
N GLY A 929 -5.75 29.58 25.29
CA GLY A 929 -7.00 28.83 25.28
C GLY A 929 -7.06 27.72 26.31
N ARG A 930 -8.10 26.90 26.16
CA ARG A 930 -8.32 25.68 26.92
C ARG A 930 -8.44 24.55 25.90
N ALA A 931 -7.44 23.67 25.85
CA ALA A 931 -7.38 22.54 24.92
C ALA A 931 -6.82 21.29 25.62
N LEU A 932 -7.46 20.15 25.37
CA LEU A 932 -6.98 18.79 25.65
C LEU A 932 -5.57 18.57 25.02
N PRO A 933 -4.70 17.71 25.58
CA PRO A 933 -5.03 16.38 26.10
C PRO A 933 -5.23 16.30 27.61
N ILE A 934 -5.95 15.25 27.99
CA ILE A 934 -6.14 14.75 29.36
C ILE A 934 -4.83 14.89 30.17
N GLY A 935 -4.86 15.70 31.23
CA GLY A 935 -3.79 15.78 32.24
C GLY A 935 -2.94 17.06 32.28
N GLY A 936 -3.19 18.06 31.42
CA GLY A 936 -2.55 19.39 31.49
C GLY A 936 -3.34 20.44 32.30
N PRO A 937 -2.72 21.57 32.71
CA PRO A 937 -3.42 22.61 33.47
C PRO A 937 -4.50 23.34 32.68
N ASP A 938 -5.51 23.86 33.38
CA ASP A 938 -6.77 24.43 32.84
C ASP A 938 -6.64 25.55 31.77
N LEU A 939 -5.45 26.13 31.51
CA LEU A 939 -5.19 27.22 30.55
C LEU A 939 -3.82 27.04 29.86
N TYR A 940 -3.78 27.02 28.54
CA TYR A 940 -2.52 27.02 27.77
C TYR A 940 -2.21 28.41 27.18
N LEU A 941 -0.91 28.68 27.03
CA LEU A 941 -0.37 29.88 26.39
C LEU A 941 0.79 29.47 25.48
N ASP A 942 0.82 30.00 24.27
CA ASP A 942 1.85 29.68 23.26
C ASP A 942 2.27 30.95 22.54
N PHE A 943 3.56 31.29 22.59
CA PHE A 943 4.12 32.36 21.77
C PHE A 943 4.99 31.76 20.69
N ARG A 944 4.75 32.10 19.42
CA ARG A 944 5.51 31.57 18.29
C ARG A 944 5.67 32.58 17.17
N GLY A 945 6.57 32.30 16.25
CA GLY A 945 6.78 33.15 15.08
C GLY A 945 8.00 32.75 14.28
N THR A 946 8.29 33.57 13.27
CA THR A 946 9.41 33.41 12.35
C THR A 946 10.11 34.74 12.14
N TYR A 947 11.43 34.74 12.21
CA TYR A 947 12.27 35.87 11.85
C TYR A 947 12.94 35.64 10.49
N TYR A 948 12.82 36.61 9.60
CA TYR A 948 13.39 36.60 8.25
C TYR A 948 14.66 37.45 8.22
N GLY A 949 15.79 36.85 8.60
CA GLY A 949 17.08 37.51 8.73
C GLY A 949 18.14 36.56 9.27
N THR A 950 19.28 37.09 9.71
CA THR A 950 20.39 36.26 10.18
C THR A 950 20.21 35.82 11.64
N LYS A 951 20.88 34.72 12.01
CA LYS A 951 20.88 34.24 13.40
C LYS A 951 21.45 35.27 14.39
N ALA A 952 22.53 35.96 14.01
CA ALA A 952 23.14 36.96 14.87
C ALA A 952 22.20 38.13 15.20
N GLU A 953 21.43 38.60 14.22
CA GLU A 953 20.44 39.66 14.44
C GLU A 953 19.29 39.19 15.34
N PHE A 954 18.84 37.94 15.16
CA PHE A 954 17.81 37.35 16.00
C PHE A 954 18.28 37.09 17.44
N ASP A 955 19.52 36.61 17.63
CA ASP A 955 20.11 36.41 18.96
C ASP A 955 20.18 37.73 19.73
N LEU A 956 20.53 38.84 19.06
CA LEU A 956 20.51 40.18 19.65
C LEU A 956 19.09 40.64 20.00
N LEU A 957 18.13 40.41 19.10
CA LEU A 957 16.72 40.77 19.29
C LEU A 957 16.08 40.00 20.45
N SER A 958 16.47 38.73 20.61
CA SER A 958 15.89 37.78 21.56
C SER A 958 16.69 37.63 22.86
N ALA A 959 17.77 38.40 23.03
CA ALA A 959 18.75 38.23 24.11
C ALA A 959 18.15 38.21 25.53
N ASN A 960 17.07 38.95 25.78
CA ASN A 960 16.38 39.02 27.07
C ASN A 960 15.04 38.26 27.11
N TRP A 961 14.65 37.58 26.03
CA TRP A 961 13.33 36.94 25.92
C TRP A 961 13.14 35.80 26.91
N SER A 962 14.17 34.99 27.18
CA SER A 962 14.09 33.94 28.21
C SER A 962 13.79 34.50 29.60
N SER A 963 14.23 35.73 29.90
CA SER A 963 13.90 36.41 31.15
C SER A 963 12.51 37.05 31.11
N ILE A 964 12.16 37.73 30.01
CA ILE A 964 10.85 38.38 29.83
C ILE A 964 9.70 37.38 29.86
N TYR A 965 9.91 36.20 29.25
CA TYR A 965 8.88 35.18 29.08
C TYR A 965 8.97 34.05 30.11
N SER A 966 9.85 34.16 31.10
CA SER A 966 9.92 33.24 32.24
C SER A 966 8.54 33.09 32.90
N PRO A 967 8.12 31.87 33.27
CA PRO A 967 8.87 30.61 33.31
C PRO A 967 8.86 29.78 32.00
N GLY A 968 8.41 30.34 30.88
CA GLY A 968 8.30 29.61 29.61
C GLY A 968 9.65 29.20 29.03
N ASN A 969 9.67 28.07 28.32
CA ASN A 969 10.88 27.56 27.66
C ASN A 969 11.02 28.18 26.25
N PHE A 970 11.96 29.11 26.09
CA PHE A 970 12.24 29.74 24.80
C PHE A 970 13.18 28.88 23.95
N THR A 971 12.74 28.55 22.75
CA THR A 971 13.51 27.79 21.76
C THR A 971 13.45 28.45 20.39
N HIS A 972 14.49 28.26 19.59
CA HIS A 972 14.50 28.70 18.20
C HIS A 972 15.34 27.75 17.34
N LYS A 973 15.04 27.71 16.04
CA LYS A 973 15.72 26.88 15.05
C LYS A 973 15.92 27.66 13.75
N VAL A 974 17.10 27.52 13.16
CA VAL A 974 17.40 28.04 11.82
C VAL A 974 16.86 27.05 10.78
N ASN A 975 16.07 27.55 9.85
CA ASN A 975 15.40 26.83 8.78
C ASN A 975 15.60 27.56 7.44
N ASN A 976 15.32 26.87 6.34
CA ASN A 976 14.97 27.56 5.09
C ASN A 976 13.50 28.05 5.14
N TRP A 977 13.02 28.69 4.07
CA TRP A 977 11.65 29.21 4.03
C TRP A 977 10.57 28.12 4.18
N TYR A 978 10.69 27.02 3.44
CA TYR A 978 9.73 25.92 3.47
C TYR A 978 9.71 25.22 4.84
N ASP A 979 10.87 24.82 5.34
CA ASP A 979 11.02 24.20 6.66
C ASP A 979 10.60 25.14 7.79
N GLY A 980 10.72 26.46 7.58
CA GLY A 980 10.22 27.47 8.50
C GLY A 980 8.70 27.45 8.65
N LEU A 981 7.98 27.24 7.54
CA LEU A 981 6.53 27.03 7.55
C LEU A 981 6.16 25.69 8.20
N VAL A 982 6.90 24.61 7.90
CA VAL A 982 6.72 23.30 8.54
C VAL A 982 6.92 23.39 10.05
N ALA A 983 7.93 24.13 10.51
CA ALA A 983 8.20 24.32 11.93
C ALA A 983 7.09 25.08 12.68
N LEU A 984 6.30 25.92 11.99
CA LEU A 984 5.20 26.66 12.60
C LEU A 984 3.91 25.85 12.75
N SER A 985 3.65 24.86 11.88
CA SER A 985 2.33 24.20 11.82
C SER A 985 2.37 22.70 11.60
N GLY A 986 3.56 22.09 11.62
CA GLY A 986 3.74 20.68 11.30
C GLY A 986 3.85 20.43 9.79
N PRO A 987 3.79 19.16 9.36
CA PRO A 987 3.91 18.80 7.95
C PRO A 987 2.89 19.53 7.08
N LEU A 988 3.35 20.12 5.97
CA LEU A 988 2.49 20.81 5.01
C LEU A 988 1.86 19.86 3.96
N SER A 989 1.91 18.55 4.23
CA SER A 989 1.32 17.54 3.34
C SER A 989 -0.19 17.69 3.27
N THR A 990 -0.74 17.43 2.08
CA THR A 990 -2.18 17.31 1.83
C THR A 990 -2.60 15.89 1.47
N SER A 991 -1.72 14.90 1.74
CA SER A 991 -1.96 13.48 1.43
C SER A 991 -3.08 12.86 2.27
N GLU A 992 -3.31 13.38 3.48
CA GLU A 992 -4.38 12.94 4.36
C GLU A 992 -5.62 13.83 4.17
N PRO A 993 -6.84 13.31 4.29
CA PRO A 993 -8.04 14.13 4.25
C PRO A 993 -8.10 15.08 5.47
N GLU A 994 -8.50 16.33 5.23
CA GLU A 994 -8.74 17.29 6.31
C GLU A 994 -9.86 16.79 7.23
N ALA A 995 -9.60 16.72 8.54
CA ALA A 995 -10.61 16.34 9.52
C ALA A 995 -11.77 17.35 9.52
N SER A 996 -13.00 16.84 9.46
CA SER A 996 -14.19 17.66 9.66
C SER A 996 -14.34 17.99 11.15
N ILE A 997 -14.56 19.27 11.47
CA ILE A 997 -14.65 19.75 12.84
C ILE A 997 -15.98 20.50 13.00
N ASN A 998 -16.67 20.32 14.12
CA ASN A 998 -17.79 21.17 14.49
C ASN A 998 -17.29 22.36 15.30
N PHE A 999 -17.29 23.54 14.68
CA PHE A 999 -16.76 24.73 15.33
C PHE A 999 -17.53 26.01 14.98
N PHE A 1000 -17.29 27.03 15.78
CA PHE A 1000 -17.62 28.41 15.48
C PHE A 1000 -16.35 29.26 15.58
N ALA A 1001 -16.21 30.21 14.66
CA ALA A 1001 -15.09 31.13 14.64
C ALA A 1001 -15.53 32.53 14.20
N LYS A 1002 -14.81 33.54 14.67
CA LYS A 1002 -14.96 34.93 14.23
C LYS A 1002 -13.65 35.68 14.40
N SER A 1003 -13.58 36.89 13.88
CA SER A 1003 -12.36 37.70 13.95
C SER A 1003 -12.61 39.17 14.23
N ILE A 1004 -11.60 39.83 14.77
CA ILE A 1004 -11.56 41.28 14.99
C ILE A 1004 -10.19 41.80 14.54
N PHE A 1005 -10.17 42.90 13.80
CA PHE A 1005 -8.98 43.70 13.58
C PHE A 1005 -9.02 44.95 14.45
N THR A 1006 -8.00 45.17 15.28
CA THR A 1006 -7.87 46.43 16.02
C THR A 1006 -7.07 47.44 15.19
N LYS A 1007 -7.40 48.72 15.33
CA LYS A 1007 -6.63 49.84 14.70
C LYS A 1007 -5.60 50.45 15.64
N SER A 1008 -5.54 49.97 16.88
CA SER A 1008 -4.64 50.43 17.93
C SER A 1008 -4.21 49.25 18.80
N ALA A 1009 -3.23 49.48 19.66
CA ALA A 1009 -2.87 48.55 20.72
C ALA A 1009 -4.09 48.27 21.63
N VAL A 1010 -4.14 47.06 22.19
CA VAL A 1010 -5.12 46.70 23.22
C VAL A 1010 -4.74 47.41 24.51
N THR A 1011 -5.69 48.13 25.10
CA THR A 1011 -5.45 48.88 26.34
C THR A 1011 -5.36 47.93 27.54
N THR A 1012 -4.75 48.40 28.64
CA THR A 1012 -4.76 47.66 29.91
C THR A 1012 -6.17 47.30 30.34
N SER A 1013 -7.14 48.22 30.20
CA SER A 1013 -8.53 47.95 30.57
C SER A 1013 -9.21 46.91 29.67
N GLN A 1014 -8.82 46.79 28.40
CA GLN A 1014 -9.28 45.70 27.53
C GLN A 1014 -8.67 44.36 27.94
N TRP A 1015 -7.37 44.32 28.27
CA TRP A 1015 -6.75 43.12 28.83
C TRP A 1015 -7.38 42.71 30.15
N ASP A 1016 -7.62 43.66 31.07
CA ASP A 1016 -8.29 43.39 32.34
C ASP A 1016 -9.64 42.72 32.11
N ARG A 1017 -10.49 43.28 31.23
CA ARG A 1017 -11.79 42.67 30.90
C ARG A 1017 -11.68 41.28 30.28
N LEU A 1018 -10.72 41.07 29.38
CA LEU A 1018 -10.52 39.76 28.74
C LEU A 1018 -10.14 38.70 29.77
N PHE A 1019 -9.17 38.99 30.63
CA PHE A 1019 -8.72 38.04 31.64
C PHE A 1019 -9.70 37.86 32.80
N ASP A 1020 -10.45 38.91 33.17
CA ASP A 1020 -11.59 38.80 34.09
C ASP A 1020 -12.68 37.87 33.53
N PHE A 1021 -12.94 37.94 32.22
CA PHE A 1021 -13.87 37.04 31.54
C PHE A 1021 -13.34 35.61 31.50
N ILE A 1022 -12.08 35.40 31.11
CA ILE A 1022 -11.44 34.07 31.09
C ILE A 1022 -11.49 33.44 32.49
N GLY A 1023 -11.20 34.20 33.55
CA GLY A 1023 -11.24 33.71 34.93
C GLY A 1023 -12.64 33.41 35.48
N LYS A 1024 -13.70 33.97 34.89
CA LYS A 1024 -15.09 33.79 35.36
C LYS A 1024 -15.93 32.84 34.53
N GLU A 1025 -15.75 32.86 33.21
CA GLU A 1025 -16.56 32.09 32.25
C GLU A 1025 -15.69 31.18 31.37
N GLY A 1026 -14.39 31.44 31.23
CA GLY A 1026 -13.51 30.70 30.31
C GLY A 1026 -13.19 29.28 30.76
N PHE A 1027 -13.17 29.01 32.07
CA PHE A 1027 -12.93 27.68 32.63
C PHE A 1027 -14.20 26.82 32.72
N ASP A 1028 -15.35 27.47 32.91
CA ASP A 1028 -16.64 26.82 33.21
C ASP A 1028 -17.50 26.54 31.97
N VAL A 1029 -17.00 26.80 30.76
CA VAL A 1029 -17.72 26.55 29.49
C VAL A 1029 -17.52 25.13 29.00
N ASP A 1030 -18.52 24.54 28.35
CA ASP A 1030 -18.48 23.15 27.87
C ASP A 1030 -17.80 22.98 26.49
N VAL A 1031 -17.06 23.98 26.00
CA VAL A 1031 -16.32 23.91 24.70
C VAL A 1031 -14.82 24.09 24.87
N ASP A 1032 -14.03 23.46 23.99
CA ASP A 1032 -12.64 23.86 23.79
C ASP A 1032 -12.62 25.19 23.05
N TRP A 1033 -11.75 26.10 23.46
CA TRP A 1033 -11.66 27.41 22.83
C TRP A 1033 -10.24 27.93 22.84
N PHE A 1034 -9.94 28.75 21.85
CA PHE A 1034 -8.72 29.53 21.82
C PHE A 1034 -8.92 30.90 21.19
N ILE A 1035 -8.01 31.81 21.54
CA ILE A 1035 -7.82 33.09 20.88
C ILE A 1035 -6.41 33.09 20.31
N GLU A 1036 -6.31 33.32 19.01
CA GLU A 1036 -5.04 33.59 18.34
C GLU A 1036 -4.91 35.10 18.09
N PHE A 1037 -3.72 35.62 18.39
CA PHE A 1037 -3.34 37.01 18.23
C PHE A 1037 -2.18 37.08 17.25
N ASP A 1038 -2.37 37.78 16.14
CA ASP A 1038 -1.29 38.06 15.20
C ASP A 1038 -0.93 39.52 15.22
N ARG A 1039 0.38 39.80 15.32
CA ARG A 1039 0.88 41.13 14.98
C ARG A 1039 0.66 41.39 13.49
N TYR A 1040 -0.21 42.35 13.21
CA TYR A 1040 -0.48 42.81 11.86
C TYR A 1040 0.49 43.94 11.44
N GLY A 1041 0.37 44.49 10.23
CA GLY A 1041 1.20 45.62 9.76
C GLY A 1041 2.50 45.24 9.04
N GLY A 1042 3.48 46.13 9.01
CA GLY A 1042 4.69 45.98 8.19
C GLY A 1042 4.40 46.18 6.70
N GLY A 1043 4.85 45.25 5.85
CA GLY A 1043 4.60 45.23 4.41
C GLY A 1043 3.12 45.38 4.05
N VAL A 1044 2.21 44.84 4.87
CA VAL A 1044 0.76 44.97 4.69
C VAL A 1044 0.29 46.44 4.75
N SER A 1045 0.78 47.20 5.75
CA SER A 1045 0.39 48.59 5.99
C SER A 1045 1.19 49.61 5.18
N LYS A 1046 2.30 49.19 4.55
CA LYS A 1046 3.10 50.06 3.66
C LYS A 1046 2.41 50.32 2.32
N GLN A 1047 1.52 49.44 1.89
CA GLN A 1047 0.68 49.66 0.72
C GLN A 1047 -0.38 50.72 1.00
N ALA A 1048 -0.75 51.49 -0.02
CA ALA A 1048 -1.79 52.49 0.12
C ALA A 1048 -3.12 51.83 0.56
N PRO A 1049 -3.94 52.49 1.41
CA PRO A 1049 -5.20 51.91 1.89
C PRO A 1049 -6.20 51.51 0.80
N ASP A 1050 -6.12 52.09 -0.40
CA ASP A 1050 -6.98 51.77 -1.56
C ASP A 1050 -6.24 50.93 -2.63
N PHE A 1051 -5.05 50.40 -2.34
CA PHE A 1051 -4.23 49.64 -3.29
C PHE A 1051 -4.97 48.39 -3.84
N THR A 1052 -5.79 47.76 -3.00
CA THR A 1052 -6.72 46.70 -3.39
C THR A 1052 -8.05 46.89 -2.67
N SER A 1053 -9.05 46.07 -2.97
CA SER A 1053 -10.35 46.12 -2.29
C SER A 1053 -10.34 45.66 -0.82
N PHE A 1054 -9.24 45.07 -0.35
CA PHE A 1054 -9.06 44.67 1.04
C PHE A 1054 -9.01 45.89 1.98
N ALA A 1055 -9.99 46.02 2.87
CA ALA A 1055 -10.24 47.26 3.59
C ALA A 1055 -9.31 47.55 4.78
N HIS A 1056 -8.76 46.52 5.44
CA HIS A 1056 -8.19 46.67 6.79
C HIS A 1056 -6.66 46.59 6.87
N ARG A 1057 -5.97 47.16 5.87
CA ARG A 1057 -4.49 47.16 5.79
C ARG A 1057 -3.80 47.88 6.96
N ASP A 1058 -4.49 48.82 7.58
CA ASP A 1058 -4.07 49.62 8.74
C ASP A 1058 -4.33 48.93 10.09
N ALA A 1059 -4.72 47.65 10.10
CA ALA A 1059 -4.88 46.92 11.36
C ALA A 1059 -3.54 46.75 12.10
N VAL A 1060 -3.62 46.66 13.42
CA VAL A 1060 -2.48 46.55 14.33
C VAL A 1060 -2.38 45.12 14.88
N ILE A 1061 -3.48 44.54 15.34
CA ILE A 1061 -3.56 43.15 15.80
C ILE A 1061 -4.77 42.48 15.13
N SER A 1062 -4.57 41.25 14.68
CA SER A 1062 -5.64 40.33 14.28
C SER A 1062 -6.01 39.45 15.46
N PHE A 1063 -7.30 39.32 15.74
CA PHE A 1063 -7.84 38.36 16.68
C PHE A 1063 -8.61 37.33 15.90
N GLN A 1064 -8.30 36.06 16.14
CA GLN A 1064 -9.14 34.93 15.77
C GLN A 1064 -9.69 34.31 17.04
N PHE A 1065 -11.01 34.22 17.14
CA PHE A 1065 -11.71 33.54 18.21
C PHE A 1065 -12.23 32.23 17.66
N PHE A 1066 -11.97 31.12 18.35
CA PHE A 1066 -12.38 29.79 17.95
C PHE A 1066 -12.96 29.03 19.15
N ALA A 1067 -14.03 28.28 18.91
CA ALA A 1067 -14.56 27.29 19.83
C ALA A 1067 -15.03 26.06 19.07
N GLY A 1068 -14.76 24.88 19.60
CA GLY A 1068 -15.07 23.56 19.03
C GLY A 1068 -15.13 22.48 20.10
N ILE A 1069 -15.61 21.28 19.74
CA ILE A 1069 -15.46 20.07 20.59
C ILE A 1069 -14.98 18.93 19.71
N THR A 1070 -14.13 18.08 20.29
CA THR A 1070 -13.96 16.69 19.81
C THR A 1070 -14.18 15.71 20.98
N PRO A 1071 -15.14 14.76 20.91
CA PRO A 1071 -16.10 14.49 19.84
C PRO A 1071 -17.47 15.19 19.99
N ASP A 1072 -18.22 15.25 18.88
CA ASP A 1072 -19.58 15.77 18.68
C ASP A 1072 -20.62 15.32 19.74
N PRO A 1073 -21.67 16.11 20.13
CA PRO A 1073 -22.22 17.36 19.56
C PRO A 1073 -21.54 18.69 19.97
N PHE A 1074 -21.50 19.68 19.07
CA PHE A 1074 -21.19 21.08 19.45
C PHE A 1074 -22.32 21.68 20.31
N PRO A 1075 -22.06 22.14 21.53
CA PRO A 1075 -23.09 22.53 22.48
C PRO A 1075 -23.68 23.92 22.16
N ALA A 1076 -24.89 24.15 22.66
CA ALA A 1076 -25.67 25.35 22.36
C ALA A 1076 -25.04 26.67 22.89
N ASP A 1077 -24.10 26.57 23.84
CA ASP A 1077 -23.45 27.68 24.54
C ASP A 1077 -22.17 28.20 23.85
N GLY A 1078 -21.56 27.44 22.93
CA GLY A 1078 -20.30 27.83 22.27
C GLY A 1078 -20.38 29.11 21.41
N VAL A 1079 -21.49 29.33 20.70
CA VAL A 1079 -21.71 30.58 19.92
C VAL A 1079 -21.96 31.79 20.85
N PRO A 1080 -22.87 31.72 21.85
CA PRO A 1080 -22.99 32.75 22.88
C PRO A 1080 -21.68 33.07 23.60
N PHE A 1081 -20.88 32.06 23.94
CA PHE A 1081 -19.59 32.24 24.60
C PHE A 1081 -18.62 33.06 23.73
N LEU A 1082 -18.41 32.68 22.48
CA LEU A 1082 -17.53 33.45 21.59
C LEU A 1082 -18.04 34.86 21.29
N ASN A 1083 -19.37 35.07 21.27
CA ASN A 1083 -19.93 36.41 21.15
C ASN A 1083 -19.59 37.29 22.35
N LYS A 1084 -19.70 36.76 23.58
CA LYS A 1084 -19.29 37.47 24.80
C LYS A 1084 -17.78 37.71 24.82
N LEU A 1085 -16.98 36.69 24.48
CA LEU A 1085 -15.53 36.75 24.45
C LEU A 1085 -15.00 37.79 23.45
N ALA A 1086 -15.59 37.87 22.26
CA ALA A 1086 -15.26 38.90 21.28
C ALA A 1086 -15.69 40.30 21.77
N ALA A 1087 -16.86 40.42 22.40
CA ALA A 1087 -17.39 41.68 22.90
C ALA A 1087 -16.57 42.30 24.05
N VAL A 1088 -15.89 41.48 24.87
CA VAL A 1088 -14.99 42.01 25.91
C VAL A 1088 -13.74 42.67 25.34
N VAL A 1089 -13.26 42.16 24.19
CA VAL A 1089 -12.13 42.72 23.43
C VAL A 1089 -12.56 44.01 22.71
N ASP A 1090 -13.61 43.94 21.89
CA ASP A 1090 -14.24 45.10 21.25
C ASP A 1090 -15.77 44.91 21.19
N PRO A 1091 -16.56 45.69 21.95
CA PRO A 1091 -18.01 45.55 21.97
C PRO A 1091 -18.69 46.02 20.69
N LYS A 1092 -18.01 46.77 19.81
CA LYS A 1092 -18.55 47.24 18.53
C LYS A 1092 -17.47 47.13 17.44
N PRO A 1093 -17.09 45.90 17.04
CA PRO A 1093 -16.04 45.68 16.06
C PRO A 1093 -16.37 46.40 14.75
N LYS A 1094 -15.42 47.18 14.25
CA LYS A 1094 -15.53 47.90 12.96
C LYS A 1094 -14.76 47.24 11.83
N ALA A 1095 -13.92 46.26 12.14
CA ALA A 1095 -13.04 45.60 11.19
C ALA A 1095 -12.86 44.13 11.57
N ALA A 1096 -12.93 43.24 10.59
CA ALA A 1096 -12.79 41.80 10.73
C ALA A 1096 -12.21 41.20 9.45
N TYR A 1097 -11.69 39.97 9.53
CA TYR A 1097 -11.09 39.27 8.41
C TYR A 1097 -12.11 38.36 7.71
N ALA A 1098 -12.34 38.59 6.41
CA ALA A 1098 -13.36 37.87 5.64
C ALA A 1098 -13.07 36.35 5.48
N ASN A 1099 -11.82 35.91 5.63
CA ASN A 1099 -11.48 34.48 5.64
C ASN A 1099 -11.85 33.78 6.96
N TYR A 1100 -12.01 34.53 8.06
CA TYR A 1100 -12.55 34.05 9.33
C TYR A 1100 -14.01 34.48 9.45
N VAL A 1101 -14.80 33.98 8.49
CA VAL A 1101 -16.18 34.40 8.25
C VAL A 1101 -17.09 34.09 9.44
N ASP A 1102 -17.90 35.08 9.81
CA ASP A 1102 -18.86 35.01 10.91
C ASP A 1102 -20.29 35.05 10.34
N PRO A 1103 -20.97 33.89 10.24
CA PRO A 1103 -22.30 33.80 9.66
C PRO A 1103 -23.39 34.49 10.50
N THR A 1104 -23.07 34.99 11.71
CA THR A 1104 -24.04 35.68 12.58
C THR A 1104 -24.12 37.19 12.36
N LEU A 1105 -23.20 37.76 11.59
CA LEU A 1105 -23.21 39.20 11.30
C LEU A 1105 -24.43 39.59 10.45
N THR A 1106 -25.12 40.64 10.88
CA THR A 1106 -26.19 41.27 10.11
C THR A 1106 -25.65 41.86 8.80
N PRO A 1107 -26.52 42.10 7.80
CA PRO A 1107 -26.13 42.76 6.56
C PRO A 1107 -25.37 44.07 6.74
N ALA A 1108 -25.73 44.91 7.71
CA ALA A 1108 -25.01 46.15 7.96
C ALA A 1108 -23.61 45.90 8.55
N GLN A 1109 -23.50 44.91 9.45
CA GLN A 1109 -22.25 44.60 10.12
C GLN A 1109 -21.21 44.02 9.18
N TRP A 1110 -21.50 42.95 8.42
CA TRP A 1110 -20.47 42.34 7.56
C TRP A 1110 -20.03 43.27 6.43
N LYS A 1111 -20.95 44.08 5.87
CA LYS A 1111 -20.61 45.08 4.84
C LYS A 1111 -19.59 46.08 5.35
N SER A 1112 -19.78 46.56 6.57
CA SER A 1112 -18.87 47.48 7.24
C SER A 1112 -17.58 46.78 7.70
N GLN A 1113 -17.70 45.62 8.35
CA GLN A 1113 -16.58 44.93 9.00
C GLN A 1113 -15.66 44.21 8.02
N TYR A 1114 -16.12 43.74 6.86
CA TYR A 1114 -15.25 43.09 5.87
C TYR A 1114 -14.77 44.06 4.79
N PHE A 1115 -15.65 44.95 4.33
CA PHE A 1115 -15.38 45.78 3.15
C PHE A 1115 -15.31 47.29 3.45
N GLY A 1116 -15.79 47.73 4.61
CA GLY A 1116 -15.69 49.12 5.07
C GLY A 1116 -16.12 50.14 4.02
N ARG A 1117 -15.29 51.17 3.84
CA ARG A 1117 -15.52 52.24 2.86
C ARG A 1117 -15.47 51.78 1.39
N HIS A 1118 -14.95 50.59 1.12
CA HIS A 1118 -14.83 50.05 -0.25
C HIS A 1118 -16.15 49.44 -0.75
N TYR A 1119 -17.09 49.14 0.14
CA TYR A 1119 -18.34 48.45 -0.22
C TYR A 1119 -19.15 49.15 -1.34
N PRO A 1120 -19.34 50.49 -1.36
CA PRO A 1120 -20.06 51.15 -2.45
C PRO A 1120 -19.41 50.97 -3.83
N ARG A 1121 -18.06 51.04 -3.91
CA ARG A 1121 -17.31 50.81 -5.15
C ARG A 1121 -17.44 49.36 -5.61
N LEU A 1122 -17.34 48.41 -4.68
CA LEU A 1122 -17.55 46.99 -4.95
C LEU A 1122 -18.94 46.71 -5.54
N VAL A 1123 -20.00 47.31 -4.99
CA VAL A 1123 -21.35 47.21 -5.55
C VAL A 1123 -21.43 47.80 -6.96
N SER A 1124 -20.77 48.93 -7.23
CA SER A 1124 -20.73 49.52 -8.57
C SER A 1124 -20.09 48.58 -9.59
N ILE A 1125 -18.96 47.97 -9.23
CA ILE A 1125 -18.26 47.00 -10.09
C ILE A 1125 -19.12 45.75 -10.31
N LYS A 1126 -19.79 45.26 -9.25
CA LYS A 1126 -20.68 44.11 -9.32
C LYS A 1126 -21.81 44.34 -10.33
N ARG A 1127 -22.43 45.53 -10.33
CA ARG A 1127 -23.46 45.90 -11.32
C ARG A 1127 -22.94 45.86 -12.76
N ALA A 1128 -21.67 46.21 -12.97
CA ALA A 1128 -21.08 46.23 -14.30
C ALA A 1128 -20.78 44.83 -14.84
N VAL A 1129 -20.21 43.93 -14.02
CA VAL A 1129 -19.71 42.62 -14.49
C VAL A 1129 -20.67 41.45 -14.22
N ASP A 1130 -21.60 41.60 -13.29
CA ASP A 1130 -22.62 40.60 -12.95
C ASP A 1130 -23.96 41.27 -12.56
N PRO A 1131 -24.64 41.91 -13.53
CA PRO A 1131 -25.90 42.63 -13.30
C PRO A 1131 -27.06 41.71 -12.87
N LYS A 1132 -26.95 40.40 -13.13
CA LYS A 1132 -27.96 39.39 -12.76
C LYS A 1132 -27.67 38.72 -11.42
N ASN A 1133 -26.61 39.12 -10.73
CA ASN A 1133 -26.22 38.57 -9.43
C ASN A 1133 -26.06 37.03 -9.48
N VAL A 1134 -25.45 36.51 -10.54
CA VAL A 1134 -25.18 35.07 -10.76
C VAL A 1134 -24.25 34.54 -9.67
N PHE A 1135 -23.15 35.22 -9.40
CA PHE A 1135 -22.21 34.85 -8.34
C PHE A 1135 -22.68 35.41 -7.00
N ARG A 1136 -23.38 34.58 -6.24
CA ARG A 1136 -23.91 34.98 -4.93
C ARG A 1136 -23.84 33.82 -3.95
N PHE A 1137 -23.44 34.16 -2.73
CA PHE A 1137 -23.48 33.32 -1.53
C PHE A 1137 -23.74 34.22 -0.32
N PRO A 1138 -24.06 33.69 0.87
CA PRO A 1138 -24.30 34.55 2.02
C PRO A 1138 -23.09 35.46 2.31
N GLN A 1139 -23.33 36.74 2.58
CA GLN A 1139 -22.27 37.76 2.80
C GLN A 1139 -21.34 38.06 1.60
N SER A 1140 -21.68 37.61 0.38
CA SER A 1140 -21.05 38.08 -0.87
C SER A 1140 -21.47 39.51 -1.23
N ILE A 1141 -20.73 40.17 -2.14
CA ILE A 1141 -21.14 41.46 -2.71
C ILE A 1141 -22.38 41.23 -3.60
N GLY A 1142 -23.56 41.41 -3.02
CA GLY A 1142 -24.84 41.21 -3.69
C GLY A 1142 -25.46 42.51 -4.22
N LEU A 1143 -26.28 42.36 -5.25
CA LEU A 1143 -27.27 43.38 -5.65
C LEU A 1143 -28.57 43.07 -4.90
N SER A 1144 -29.23 44.10 -4.36
CA SER A 1144 -30.62 43.96 -3.93
C SER A 1144 -31.43 43.63 -5.17
N LEU A 1145 -31.93 42.40 -5.26
CA LEU A 1145 -32.86 41.97 -6.30
C LEU A 1145 -34.20 42.68 -6.14
#